data_AF-A0A812V1A2-F1
#
_entry.id   AF-A0A812V1A2-F1
#
_cell.length_a   1.000
_cell.length_b   1.000
_cell.length_c   1.000
_cell.angle_alpha   90.00
_cell.angle_beta   90.00
_cell.angle_gamma   90.00
#
_symmetry.space_group_name_H-M   'P 1'
#
loop_
_entity.id
_entity.type
_entity.pdbx_description
1 polymer ?
#
loop_
_entity_poly.entity_id
_entity_poly.type
_entity_poly.pdbx_seq_one_letter_code
_entity_poly.pdbx_strand_id
1 'polypeptide(L)'
;MPACAAPPEVEAILLSMGYPEIRSCTKHKVSFHATYFLDFAGPLPSGAEGRAVLQLIGSELGDKGLFHLQKPISAESISRATALAQEAGIRAPHVLASGKVESWGPLSDVPFLVYEFVNTATVEDHRVAPREDLRVAILDVREKLGSLNLSGIDTEPLPRFEDCYAFTAYLQQLAEQMQARELAEGLVKMDQALRDAGIEPIPPTLIHQDLNDGNVLCSPDSSGRWKFDALIDWEGAVVGDARVAYEHGEPWNSLGKLARVVKIRWLMAAWSGALPGAQLPRCCAEELVEDYDALTASLVRSGWLPFSLLPFKPVLLPVVFRYARGMSVEHWMYSDRYGRDEDGAGGGKGLTNFMDSTFPEFQRHESAADLKQWFASDAPRILVVGPSSSSRAAKAVDFMPVLRLAHVWEEFFSFASADAKLVAETLGSEYALERGQTWALLLRSGGDVSRTQVRNVRDMAPLIQDFISEHIPRQAPIGTERNFQQLCGDRALSQGTSRTYCLLLVDRNADQTAKALRELESSQKAYYQEVQEIRNAGEDAEEPFRIQPVRVASSGSRFPWSPAGPGPSFPAVWAEASQAWAVVLDMETRKFAAVKTPSLNELFQSIAYEDLKLSELNEDGPPLSRLFSDPETTLRREVSAILSTSLGACVAYLLVAIVVSISPALQPAACCLFAGSLLPWLGPDKKAACSEQQGCSRLAGWLREKGGRWEDRLHIEQISGRGHGVVASGTIPAGQTLVEIPWALILSSKLAREDSDVKSMLRDLAWTDDCSDSSAIRLWLLRHAEDAQSPWRTWLSQLPQDAGAGASCLPIVLAQAGCNALRGTPLQRRADLLLQSVREEWAALEPLRARHPWLASYQRWLWCQAIVSTRSGTLPMEGTEKAVHCIIPVLDFLNHSAEPNACIVGNPTCAKLVSTEVIKAGQEVLISYGGHSAEQFLFAFGFLPEGSVADVAVPLALTEASARKRSELLGAGQVPCLRDENALEKLLGVLAEEPEFQGCSRWRLLEYLLALFKAWHRELAPPLFTFWRYPEAESLRCCYAAAVMRNLQAVQAELSSQPASGKEGLS
;
A
#
# COMPACT_ATOMS: atom_id res chain seq x y z
N MET A 1 -19.39 -15.18 -32.66
CA MET A 1 -20.19 -16.40 -32.94
C MET A 1 -21.45 -16.34 -32.09
N PRO A 2 -22.63 -16.77 -32.60
CA PRO A 2 -23.81 -16.94 -31.75
C PRO A 2 -23.52 -17.96 -30.63
N ALA A 3 -24.10 -17.75 -29.45
CA ALA A 3 -23.72 -18.42 -28.18
C ALA A 3 -23.91 -19.95 -28.11
N CYS A 4 -24.40 -20.60 -29.18
CA CYS A 4 -24.79 -22.03 -29.18
C CYS A 4 -24.19 -22.89 -30.30
N ALA A 5 -23.24 -22.40 -31.09
CA ALA A 5 -22.59 -23.18 -32.17
C ALA A 5 -21.16 -23.59 -31.77
N ALA A 6 -20.78 -24.84 -32.05
CA ALA A 6 -19.39 -25.28 -31.95
C ALA A 6 -18.52 -24.57 -33.01
N PRO A 7 -17.21 -24.34 -32.75
CA PRO A 7 -16.32 -23.79 -33.77
C PRO A 7 -16.33 -24.67 -35.04
N PRO A 8 -16.44 -24.09 -36.25
CA PRO A 8 -16.51 -24.86 -37.51
C PRO A 8 -15.35 -25.85 -37.69
N GLU A 9 -14.15 -25.49 -37.21
CA GLU A 9 -12.95 -26.31 -37.28
C GLU A 9 -13.07 -27.55 -36.38
N VAL A 10 -13.67 -27.41 -35.20
CA VAL A 10 -13.94 -28.53 -34.28
C VAL A 10 -14.95 -29.48 -34.91
N GLU A 11 -16.04 -28.93 -35.47
CA GLU A 11 -17.07 -29.72 -36.14
C GLU A 11 -16.52 -30.46 -37.37
N ALA A 12 -15.74 -29.78 -38.21
CA ALA A 12 -15.10 -30.37 -39.38
C ALA A 12 -14.16 -31.53 -39.01
N ILE A 13 -13.34 -31.36 -37.96
CA ILE A 13 -12.43 -32.40 -37.47
C ILE A 13 -13.24 -33.60 -36.96
N LEU A 14 -14.22 -33.40 -36.09
CA LEU A 14 -15.04 -34.49 -35.54
C LEU A 14 -15.82 -35.24 -36.63
N LEU A 15 -16.42 -34.54 -37.59
CA LEU A 15 -17.10 -35.15 -38.74
C LEU A 15 -16.13 -35.98 -39.59
N SER A 16 -14.92 -35.48 -39.84
CA SER A 16 -13.89 -36.22 -40.59
C SER A 16 -13.44 -37.52 -39.89
N MET A 17 -13.54 -37.55 -38.56
CA MET A 17 -13.24 -38.71 -37.73
C MET A 17 -14.44 -39.67 -37.55
N GLY A 18 -15.56 -39.41 -38.24
CA GLY A 18 -16.75 -40.26 -38.22
C GLY A 18 -17.69 -40.04 -37.04
N TYR A 19 -17.55 -38.94 -36.30
CA TYR A 19 -18.52 -38.57 -35.26
C TYR A 19 -19.82 -38.04 -35.89
N PRO A 20 -20.99 -38.23 -35.24
CA PRO A 20 -22.25 -37.65 -35.70
C PRO A 20 -22.24 -36.11 -35.67
N GLU A 21 -23.25 -35.47 -36.26
CA GLU A 21 -23.44 -34.02 -36.17
C GLU A 21 -23.66 -33.57 -34.71
N ILE A 22 -23.15 -32.39 -34.36
CA ILE A 22 -23.33 -31.79 -33.03
C ILE A 22 -24.74 -31.16 -32.99
N ARG A 23 -25.60 -31.70 -32.13
CA ARG A 23 -26.97 -31.22 -31.92
C ARG A 23 -27.00 -29.94 -31.07
N SER A 24 -26.17 -29.88 -30.03
CA SER A 24 -26.03 -28.72 -29.17
C SER A 24 -24.61 -28.57 -28.64
N CYS A 25 -24.14 -27.34 -28.58
CA CYS A 25 -22.90 -26.96 -27.91
C CYS A 25 -23.27 -26.01 -26.76
N THR A 26 -23.20 -26.52 -25.54
CA THR A 26 -23.59 -25.76 -24.34
C THR A 26 -22.34 -25.35 -23.59
N LYS A 27 -22.17 -24.04 -23.39
CA LYS A 27 -21.07 -23.50 -22.61
C LYS A 27 -21.19 -23.94 -21.15
N HIS A 28 -20.14 -24.55 -20.61
CA HIS A 28 -20.09 -25.03 -19.23
C HIS A 28 -19.36 -24.04 -18.32
N LYS A 29 -18.08 -23.78 -18.61
CA LYS A 29 -17.21 -22.93 -17.78
C LYS A 29 -16.24 -22.13 -18.64
N VAL A 30 -15.89 -20.93 -18.19
CA VAL A 30 -14.76 -20.17 -18.76
C VAL A 30 -13.92 -19.62 -17.62
N SER A 31 -12.70 -20.13 -17.48
CA SER A 31 -11.62 -19.62 -16.62
C SER A 31 -10.35 -19.43 -17.46
N PHE A 32 -9.23 -20.11 -17.15
CA PHE A 32 -8.04 -20.23 -18.01
C PHE A 32 -8.35 -20.80 -19.39
N HIS A 33 -9.35 -21.67 -19.44
CA HIS A 33 -9.80 -22.41 -20.60
C HIS A 33 -11.32 -22.27 -20.73
N ALA A 34 -11.85 -22.42 -21.93
CA ALA A 34 -13.29 -22.44 -22.15
C ALA A 34 -13.77 -23.86 -22.39
N THR A 35 -14.66 -24.33 -21.53
CA THR A 35 -15.19 -25.69 -21.52
C THR A 35 -16.64 -25.67 -21.99
N TYR A 36 -16.97 -26.55 -22.93
CA TYR A 36 -18.28 -26.72 -23.54
C TYR A 36 -18.68 -28.20 -23.50
N PHE A 37 -19.96 -28.47 -23.31
CA PHE A 37 -20.54 -29.78 -23.55
C PHE A 37 -21.07 -29.88 -24.97
N LEU A 38 -20.67 -30.93 -25.67
CA LEU A 38 -21.14 -31.27 -27.00
C LEU A 38 -22.14 -32.42 -26.88
N ASP A 39 -23.39 -32.21 -27.27
CA ASP A 39 -24.36 -33.30 -27.47
C ASP A 39 -24.45 -33.63 -28.96
N PHE A 40 -24.29 -34.90 -29.30
CA PHE A 40 -24.31 -35.42 -30.66
C PHE A 40 -25.71 -35.93 -31.04
N ALA A 41 -26.03 -35.90 -32.33
CA ALA A 41 -27.31 -36.37 -32.86
C ALA A 41 -27.48 -37.90 -32.80
N GLY A 42 -26.40 -38.65 -32.55
CA GLY A 42 -26.38 -40.11 -32.47
C GLY A 42 -25.29 -40.62 -31.50
N PRO A 43 -25.15 -41.95 -31.36
CA PRO A 43 -24.10 -42.54 -30.52
C PRO A 43 -22.71 -42.22 -31.07
N LEU A 44 -21.72 -42.11 -30.17
CA LEU A 44 -20.33 -41.89 -30.57
C LEU A 44 -19.76 -43.12 -31.30
N PRO A 45 -18.67 -42.99 -32.09
CA PRO A 45 -18.02 -44.13 -32.75
C PRO A 45 -17.59 -45.26 -31.79
N SER A 46 -17.37 -44.93 -30.51
CA SER A 46 -17.08 -45.88 -29.43
C SER A 46 -18.31 -46.68 -28.95
N GLY A 47 -19.52 -46.33 -29.40
CA GLY A 47 -20.78 -46.88 -28.91
C GLY A 47 -21.30 -46.24 -27.61
N ALA A 48 -20.59 -45.25 -27.06
CA ALA A 48 -20.98 -44.52 -25.86
C ALA A 48 -22.12 -43.50 -26.13
N GLU A 49 -22.73 -42.99 -25.05
CA GLU A 49 -23.71 -41.90 -25.11
C GLU A 49 -23.15 -40.72 -25.91
N GLY A 50 -23.99 -40.06 -26.71
CA GLY A 50 -23.60 -38.98 -27.62
C GLY A 50 -23.20 -37.68 -26.91
N ARG A 51 -22.24 -37.70 -25.98
CA ARG A 51 -21.72 -36.52 -25.28
C ARG A 51 -20.21 -36.47 -25.23
N ALA A 52 -19.65 -35.29 -25.41
CA ALA A 52 -18.23 -35.00 -25.23
C ALA A 52 -18.00 -33.64 -24.55
N VAL A 53 -16.77 -33.41 -24.10
CA VAL A 53 -16.34 -32.13 -23.53
C VAL A 53 -15.36 -31.48 -24.49
N LEU A 54 -15.64 -30.27 -24.96
CA LEU A 54 -14.70 -29.43 -25.72
C LEU A 54 -14.03 -28.44 -24.76
N GLN A 55 -12.70 -28.41 -24.72
CA GLN A 55 -11.91 -27.42 -23.98
C GLN A 55 -11.06 -26.61 -24.96
N LEU A 56 -11.23 -25.29 -24.98
CA LEU A 56 -10.39 -24.34 -25.70
C LEU A 56 -9.28 -23.83 -24.76
N ILE A 57 -8.02 -24.00 -25.15
CA ILE A 57 -6.85 -23.71 -24.33
C ILE A 57 -6.48 -22.22 -24.42
N GLY A 58 -7.11 -21.40 -23.58
CA GLY A 58 -6.88 -19.94 -23.54
C GLY A 58 -5.55 -19.52 -22.90
N SER A 59 -5.05 -20.27 -21.92
CA SER A 59 -3.83 -19.96 -21.16
C SER A 59 -2.68 -20.92 -21.46
N GLU A 60 -1.46 -20.38 -21.58
CA GLU A 60 -0.19 -21.11 -21.68
C GLU A 60 0.53 -21.22 -20.33
N LEU A 61 0.15 -20.40 -19.34
CA LEU A 61 0.72 -20.40 -17.99
C LEU A 61 -0.39 -20.29 -16.94
N GLY A 62 -0.54 -21.34 -16.12
CA GLY A 62 -1.54 -21.43 -15.04
C GLY A 62 -1.06 -20.92 -13.68
N ASP A 63 -1.96 -20.92 -12.70
CA ASP A 63 -1.78 -20.50 -11.29
C ASP A 63 -0.93 -21.44 -10.43
N LYS A 64 -0.79 -22.70 -10.83
CA LYS A 64 -0.16 -23.76 -10.03
C LYS A 64 1.34 -23.53 -9.77
N GLY A 65 1.82 -23.96 -8.60
CA GLY A 65 3.15 -23.60 -8.09
C GLY A 65 4.34 -24.15 -8.88
N LEU A 66 4.23 -25.37 -9.43
CA LEU A 66 5.22 -25.97 -10.32
C LEU A 66 4.90 -25.56 -11.77
N PHE A 67 5.87 -24.94 -12.44
CA PHE A 67 5.71 -24.43 -13.81
C PHE A 67 7.06 -24.39 -14.53
N HIS A 68 7.02 -24.33 -15.86
CA HIS A 68 8.20 -24.11 -16.69
C HIS A 68 7.85 -23.23 -17.90
N LEU A 69 8.46 -22.04 -17.99
CA LEU A 69 8.11 -21.01 -18.99
C LEU A 69 8.34 -21.45 -20.45
N GLN A 70 9.25 -22.41 -20.69
CA GLN A 70 9.50 -22.94 -22.05
C GLN A 70 8.67 -24.19 -22.38
N LYS A 71 7.88 -24.69 -21.42
CA LYS A 71 6.98 -25.84 -21.59
C LYS A 71 5.56 -25.39 -21.23
N PRO A 72 4.95 -24.49 -22.03
CA PRO A 72 3.63 -23.95 -21.74
C PRO A 72 2.56 -25.03 -21.78
N ILE A 73 1.41 -24.73 -21.18
CA ILE A 73 0.21 -25.57 -21.26
C ILE A 73 -0.19 -25.70 -22.74
N SER A 74 -0.32 -26.93 -23.22
CA SER A 74 -0.69 -27.22 -24.60
C SER A 74 -1.62 -28.44 -24.70
N ALA A 75 -2.23 -28.62 -25.87
CA ALA A 75 -3.09 -29.78 -26.12
C ALA A 75 -2.29 -31.09 -26.02
N GLU A 76 -1.05 -31.06 -26.50
CA GLU A 76 -0.11 -32.18 -26.46
C GLU A 76 0.37 -32.48 -25.02
N SER A 77 0.61 -31.45 -24.20
CA SER A 77 1.01 -31.65 -22.80
C SER A 77 -0.10 -32.33 -22.00
N ILE A 78 -1.35 -31.88 -22.16
CA ILE A 78 -2.51 -32.49 -21.50
C ILE A 78 -2.75 -33.92 -22.00
N SER A 79 -2.62 -34.15 -23.31
CA SER A 79 -2.72 -35.50 -23.90
C SER A 79 -1.65 -36.45 -23.36
N ARG A 80 -0.41 -35.95 -23.17
CA ARG A 80 0.67 -36.75 -22.58
C ARG A 80 0.43 -37.05 -21.10
N ALA A 81 -0.07 -36.08 -20.33
CA ALA A 81 -0.40 -36.27 -18.92
C ALA A 81 -1.49 -37.34 -18.72
N THR A 82 -2.58 -37.25 -19.49
CA THR A 82 -3.67 -38.23 -19.42
C THR A 82 -3.23 -39.65 -19.79
N ALA A 83 -2.35 -39.81 -20.79
CA ALA A 83 -1.77 -41.10 -21.14
C ALA A 83 -0.92 -41.70 -20.01
N LEU A 84 -0.02 -40.90 -19.41
CA LEU A 84 0.81 -41.34 -18.28
C LEU A 84 -0.05 -41.66 -17.04
N ALA A 85 -1.13 -40.91 -16.81
CA ALA A 85 -2.07 -41.20 -15.74
C ALA A 85 -2.75 -42.56 -15.95
N GLN A 86 -3.14 -42.89 -17.19
CA GLN A 86 -3.71 -44.19 -17.53
C GLN A 86 -2.70 -45.33 -17.33
N GLU A 87 -1.42 -45.12 -17.67
CA GLU A 87 -0.34 -46.07 -17.37
C GLU A 87 -0.16 -46.29 -15.86
N ALA A 88 -0.37 -45.25 -15.04
CA ALA A 88 -0.38 -45.33 -13.57
C ALA A 88 -1.66 -45.96 -12.99
N GLY A 89 -2.59 -46.43 -13.82
CA GLY A 89 -3.86 -47.00 -13.37
C GLY A 89 -4.89 -45.96 -12.88
N ILE A 90 -4.71 -44.70 -13.23
CA ILE A 90 -5.69 -43.63 -13.02
C ILE A 90 -6.63 -43.56 -14.22
N ARG A 91 -7.93 -43.55 -13.96
CA ARG A 91 -8.92 -43.25 -15.00
C ARG A 91 -8.88 -41.76 -15.31
N ALA A 92 -8.34 -41.40 -16.47
CA ALA A 92 -8.44 -40.06 -17.06
C ALA A 92 -9.31 -40.10 -18.34
N PRO A 93 -10.04 -39.02 -18.69
CA PRO A 93 -10.83 -38.95 -19.91
C PRO A 93 -9.99 -39.23 -21.16
N HIS A 94 -10.53 -39.98 -22.12
CA HIS A 94 -9.86 -40.17 -23.40
C HIS A 94 -9.92 -38.90 -24.22
N VAL A 95 -8.78 -38.45 -24.75
CA VAL A 95 -8.73 -37.40 -25.77
C VAL A 95 -9.25 -37.98 -27.09
N LEU A 96 -10.38 -37.46 -27.54
CA LEU A 96 -11.09 -37.88 -28.75
C LEU A 96 -10.57 -37.16 -29.99
N ALA A 97 -10.30 -35.86 -29.87
CA ALA A 97 -9.77 -35.02 -30.94
C ALA A 97 -8.97 -33.85 -30.35
N SER A 98 -8.06 -33.30 -31.15
CA SER A 98 -7.34 -32.07 -30.84
C SER A 98 -7.09 -31.27 -32.11
N GLY A 99 -6.84 -29.98 -31.97
CA GLY A 99 -6.55 -29.11 -33.11
C GLY A 99 -6.40 -27.66 -32.68
N LYS A 100 -6.58 -26.75 -33.63
CA LYS A 100 -6.61 -25.30 -33.38
C LYS A 100 -7.84 -24.70 -34.04
N VAL A 101 -8.42 -23.70 -33.38
CA VAL A 101 -9.42 -22.82 -33.98
C VAL A 101 -8.73 -21.55 -34.45
N GLU A 102 -9.11 -21.02 -35.62
CA GLU A 102 -8.44 -19.85 -36.20
C GLU A 102 -8.58 -18.62 -35.29
N SER A 103 -9.76 -18.45 -34.70
CA SER A 103 -10.01 -17.37 -33.75
C SER A 103 -11.05 -17.73 -32.69
N TRP A 104 -10.82 -17.21 -31.47
CA TRP A 104 -11.79 -17.24 -30.38
C TRP A 104 -11.72 -15.90 -29.64
N GLY A 105 -12.74 -15.06 -29.85
CA GLY A 105 -12.74 -13.68 -29.37
C GLY A 105 -11.53 -12.89 -29.94
N PRO A 106 -10.70 -12.24 -29.11
CA PRO A 106 -9.48 -11.55 -29.56
C PRO A 106 -8.29 -12.47 -29.83
N LEU A 107 -8.39 -13.77 -29.53
CA LEU A 107 -7.27 -14.71 -29.71
C LEU A 107 -7.30 -15.33 -31.10
N SER A 108 -6.10 -15.56 -31.64
CA SER A 108 -5.86 -16.35 -32.84
C SER A 108 -5.15 -17.66 -32.51
N ASP A 109 -5.29 -18.66 -33.38
CA ASP A 109 -4.60 -19.96 -33.30
C ASP A 109 -4.77 -20.69 -31.96
N VAL A 110 -5.99 -20.68 -31.41
CA VAL A 110 -6.27 -21.22 -30.06
C VAL A 110 -6.35 -22.75 -30.10
N PRO A 111 -5.51 -23.48 -29.36
CA PRO A 111 -5.57 -24.94 -29.31
C PRO A 111 -6.87 -25.42 -28.66
N PHE A 112 -7.36 -26.59 -29.07
CA PHE A 112 -8.49 -27.25 -28.42
C PHE A 112 -8.26 -28.74 -28.20
N LEU A 113 -8.97 -29.27 -27.20
CA LEU A 113 -9.11 -30.70 -26.93
C LEU A 113 -10.59 -31.06 -26.84
N VAL A 114 -10.95 -32.21 -27.40
CA VAL A 114 -12.25 -32.84 -27.18
C VAL A 114 -12.02 -34.10 -26.37
N TYR A 115 -12.63 -34.20 -25.20
CA TYR A 115 -12.54 -35.36 -24.33
C TYR A 115 -13.84 -36.15 -24.30
N GLU A 116 -13.71 -37.42 -23.96
CA GLU A 116 -14.81 -38.25 -23.50
C GLU A 116 -15.53 -37.58 -22.31
N PHE A 117 -16.87 -37.55 -22.36
CA PHE A 117 -17.67 -37.16 -21.22
C PHE A 117 -17.73 -38.30 -20.20
N VAL A 118 -17.21 -38.08 -18.99
CA VAL A 118 -17.26 -39.08 -17.92
C VAL A 118 -18.57 -38.95 -17.14
N ASN A 119 -19.42 -39.98 -17.23
CA ASN A 119 -20.65 -40.06 -16.44
C ASN A 119 -20.32 -40.35 -14.96
N THR A 120 -20.53 -39.36 -14.09
CA THR A 120 -20.30 -39.45 -12.65
C THR A 120 -21.45 -38.82 -11.87
N ALA A 121 -21.61 -39.19 -10.61
CA ALA A 121 -22.57 -38.58 -9.69
C ALA A 121 -22.08 -37.23 -9.13
N THR A 122 -20.77 -36.97 -9.18
CA THR A 122 -20.19 -35.69 -8.77
C THR A 122 -20.48 -34.66 -9.85
N VAL A 123 -21.11 -33.54 -9.48
CA VAL A 123 -21.42 -32.44 -10.40
C VAL A 123 -21.00 -31.17 -9.67
N GLU A 124 -20.00 -30.48 -10.22
CA GLU A 124 -19.32 -29.29 -9.67
C GLU A 124 -20.26 -28.46 -8.77
N ASP A 125 -19.91 -28.35 -7.49
CA ASP A 125 -20.58 -27.61 -6.41
C ASP A 125 -22.03 -27.99 -6.06
N HIS A 126 -22.72 -28.76 -6.90
CA HIS A 126 -24.10 -29.18 -6.68
C HIS A 126 -24.19 -30.51 -5.94
N ARG A 127 -23.26 -31.41 -6.22
CA ARG A 127 -23.20 -32.73 -5.60
C ARG A 127 -21.74 -33.16 -5.47
N VAL A 128 -21.26 -33.20 -4.23
CA VAL A 128 -19.89 -33.55 -3.88
C VAL A 128 -19.86 -34.85 -3.06
N ALA A 129 -18.78 -35.60 -3.20
CA ALA A 129 -18.54 -36.77 -2.35
C ALA A 129 -18.37 -36.35 -0.88
N PRO A 130 -18.80 -37.17 0.10
CA PRO A 130 -18.50 -36.95 1.51
C PRO A 130 -17.00 -36.77 1.72
N ARG A 131 -16.61 -35.83 2.61
CA ARG A 131 -15.20 -35.46 2.84
C ARG A 131 -14.28 -36.65 3.09
N GLU A 132 -14.75 -37.65 3.82
CA GLU A 132 -13.94 -38.83 4.15
C GLU A 132 -13.69 -39.72 2.92
N ASP A 133 -14.73 -39.97 2.12
CA ASP A 133 -14.63 -40.77 0.90
C ASP A 133 -13.79 -40.04 -0.17
N LEU A 134 -13.95 -38.72 -0.30
CA LEU A 134 -13.12 -37.89 -1.17
C LEU A 134 -11.65 -37.92 -0.76
N ARG A 135 -11.38 -37.85 0.55
CA ARG A 135 -10.01 -37.95 1.07
C ARG A 135 -9.38 -39.29 0.74
N VAL A 136 -10.14 -40.38 0.87
CA VAL A 136 -9.69 -41.73 0.47
C VAL A 136 -9.40 -41.78 -1.03
N ALA A 137 -10.27 -41.24 -1.86
CA ALA A 137 -10.06 -41.15 -3.31
C ALA A 137 -8.80 -40.35 -3.67
N ILE A 138 -8.59 -39.18 -3.06
CA ILE A 138 -7.39 -38.35 -3.27
C ILE A 138 -6.12 -39.11 -2.87
N LEU A 139 -6.14 -39.84 -1.76
CA LEU A 139 -4.97 -40.62 -1.31
C LEU A 139 -4.65 -41.77 -2.28
N ASP A 140 -5.66 -42.50 -2.75
CA ASP A 140 -5.50 -43.56 -3.77
C ASP A 140 -4.93 -42.99 -5.08
N VAL A 141 -5.42 -41.82 -5.51
CA VAL A 141 -4.89 -41.12 -6.69
C VAL A 141 -3.40 -40.76 -6.50
N ARG A 142 -3.05 -40.18 -5.35
CA ARG A 142 -1.66 -39.80 -5.04
C ARG A 142 -0.73 -41.02 -5.03
N GLU A 143 -1.17 -42.13 -4.44
CA GLU A 143 -0.40 -43.37 -4.37
C GLU A 143 -0.15 -43.96 -5.77
N LYS A 144 -1.20 -44.06 -6.59
CA LYS A 144 -1.11 -44.57 -7.97
C LYS A 144 -0.19 -43.72 -8.84
N LEU A 145 -0.37 -42.40 -8.83
CA LEU A 145 0.52 -41.48 -9.56
C LEU A 145 1.97 -41.56 -9.07
N GLY A 146 2.17 -41.69 -7.75
CA GLY A 146 3.49 -41.84 -7.15
C GLY A 146 4.17 -43.19 -7.44
N SER A 147 3.40 -44.22 -7.80
CA SER A 147 3.94 -45.56 -8.11
C SER A 147 4.63 -45.63 -9.47
N LEU A 148 4.32 -44.71 -10.39
CA LEU A 148 4.91 -44.64 -11.71
C LEU A 148 6.24 -43.88 -11.65
N ASN A 149 7.35 -44.61 -11.59
CA ASN A 149 8.68 -44.02 -11.66
C ASN A 149 8.98 -43.57 -13.10
N LEU A 150 9.14 -42.25 -13.30
CA LEU A 150 9.41 -41.65 -14.61
C LEU A 150 10.89 -41.33 -14.84
N SER A 151 11.80 -41.93 -14.07
CA SER A 151 13.25 -41.78 -14.25
C SER A 151 13.68 -42.34 -15.62
N GLY A 152 14.29 -41.50 -16.45
CA GLY A 152 14.74 -41.90 -17.80
C GLY A 152 13.63 -42.17 -18.81
N ILE A 153 12.36 -41.88 -18.46
CA ILE A 153 11.23 -41.93 -19.39
C ILE A 153 11.05 -40.55 -20.02
N ASP A 154 10.93 -40.50 -21.34
CA ASP A 154 10.61 -39.26 -22.05
C ASP A 154 9.15 -38.85 -21.78
N THR A 155 8.99 -37.67 -21.18
CA THR A 155 7.69 -37.11 -20.80
C THR A 155 7.36 -35.84 -21.57
N GLU A 156 8.13 -35.50 -22.60
CA GLU A 156 7.85 -34.35 -23.46
C GLU A 156 6.41 -34.42 -24.03
N PRO A 157 5.68 -33.28 -24.10
CA PRO A 157 6.12 -31.91 -23.83
C PRO A 157 5.88 -31.40 -22.39
N LEU A 158 5.67 -32.30 -21.41
CA LEU A 158 5.36 -31.89 -20.03
C LEU A 158 6.52 -31.11 -19.39
N PRO A 159 6.24 -30.10 -18.55
CA PRO A 159 7.21 -29.55 -17.61
C PRO A 159 7.82 -30.68 -16.77
N ARG A 160 9.15 -30.70 -16.65
CA ARG A 160 9.89 -31.75 -15.94
C ARG A 160 11.02 -31.19 -15.08
N PHE A 161 11.10 -31.67 -13.84
CA PHE A 161 12.21 -31.43 -12.93
C PHE A 161 12.63 -32.78 -12.33
N GLU A 162 13.91 -33.16 -12.41
CA GLU A 162 14.34 -34.47 -11.92
C GLU A 162 14.16 -34.63 -10.40
N ASP A 163 14.27 -33.53 -9.65
CA ASP A 163 14.06 -33.48 -8.21
C ASP A 163 13.72 -32.05 -7.74
N CYS A 164 13.54 -31.86 -6.43
CA CYS A 164 13.27 -30.54 -5.84
C CYS A 164 14.46 -29.56 -5.95
N TYR A 165 15.69 -30.05 -6.09
CA TYR A 165 16.89 -29.21 -6.28
C TYR A 165 16.95 -28.65 -7.70
N ALA A 166 16.57 -29.44 -8.71
CA ALA A 166 16.42 -28.97 -10.08
C ALA A 166 15.34 -27.89 -10.19
N PHE A 167 14.22 -28.03 -9.46
CA PHE A 167 13.16 -27.02 -9.44
C PHE A 167 13.60 -25.73 -8.74
N THR A 168 14.25 -25.82 -7.57
CA THR A 168 14.77 -24.64 -6.87
C THR A 168 15.84 -23.91 -7.68
N ALA A 169 16.74 -24.64 -8.36
CA ALA A 169 17.73 -24.08 -9.26
C ALA A 169 17.09 -23.34 -10.45
N TYR A 170 16.01 -23.90 -11.03
CA TYR A 170 15.24 -23.24 -12.08
C TYR A 170 14.64 -21.91 -11.59
N LEU A 171 14.02 -21.90 -10.41
CA LEU A 171 13.49 -20.66 -9.82
C LEU A 171 14.60 -19.64 -9.55
N GLN A 172 15.77 -20.09 -9.10
CA GLN A 172 16.92 -19.22 -8.85
C GLN A 172 17.41 -18.59 -10.14
N GLN A 173 17.50 -19.36 -11.23
CA GLN A 173 17.87 -18.85 -12.55
C GLN A 173 16.89 -17.75 -13.01
N LEU A 174 15.58 -17.93 -12.80
CA LEU A 174 14.61 -16.89 -13.11
C LEU A 174 14.81 -15.64 -12.23
N ALA A 175 15.07 -15.81 -10.94
CA ALA A 175 15.36 -14.71 -10.03
C ALA A 175 16.61 -13.90 -10.44
N GLU A 176 17.66 -14.60 -10.86
CA GLU A 176 18.90 -14.00 -11.36
C GLU A 176 18.71 -13.28 -12.69
N GLN A 177 17.96 -13.85 -13.63
CA GLN A 177 17.61 -13.20 -14.90
C GLN A 177 16.93 -11.85 -14.66
N MET A 178 16.03 -11.79 -13.68
CA MET A 178 15.34 -10.56 -13.26
C MET A 178 16.20 -9.58 -12.48
N GLN A 179 17.43 -9.96 -12.09
CA GLN A 179 18.26 -9.23 -11.12
C GLN A 179 17.55 -9.01 -9.78
N ALA A 180 16.66 -9.93 -9.39
CA ALA A 180 15.90 -9.87 -8.14
C ALA A 180 16.70 -10.53 -7.01
N ARG A 181 17.67 -9.77 -6.48
CA ARG A 181 18.65 -10.27 -5.48
C ARG A 181 17.99 -10.90 -4.26
N GLU A 182 16.89 -10.34 -3.78
CA GLU A 182 16.18 -10.81 -2.58
C GLU A 182 15.55 -12.18 -2.81
N LEU A 183 15.02 -12.43 -4.02
CA LEU A 183 14.47 -13.73 -4.39
C LEU A 183 15.57 -14.77 -4.59
N ALA A 184 16.66 -14.39 -5.24
CA ALA A 184 17.81 -15.27 -5.43
C ALA A 184 18.40 -15.69 -4.07
N GLU A 185 18.61 -14.74 -3.15
CA GLU A 185 19.09 -15.03 -1.79
C GLU A 185 18.09 -15.90 -1.00
N GLY A 186 16.79 -15.65 -1.13
CA GLY A 186 15.74 -16.48 -0.51
C GLY A 186 15.72 -17.92 -1.03
N LEU A 187 15.95 -18.11 -2.34
CA LEU A 187 16.02 -19.43 -2.98
C LEU A 187 17.31 -20.18 -2.63
N VAL A 188 18.44 -19.48 -2.50
CA VAL A 188 19.69 -20.08 -1.98
C VAL A 188 19.50 -20.56 -0.54
N LYS A 189 18.83 -19.77 0.31
CA LYS A 189 18.46 -20.20 1.67
C LYS A 189 17.54 -21.41 1.66
N MET A 190 16.59 -21.47 0.72
CA MET A 190 15.67 -22.60 0.58
C MET A 190 16.41 -23.88 0.15
N ASP A 191 17.30 -23.81 -0.83
CA ASP A 191 18.16 -24.95 -1.22
C ASP A 191 19.00 -25.44 -0.04
N GLN A 192 19.63 -24.53 0.70
CA GLN A 192 20.40 -24.89 1.90
C GLN A 192 19.52 -25.55 2.97
N ALA A 193 18.32 -25.02 3.22
CA ALA A 193 17.40 -25.59 4.20
C ALA A 193 16.91 -26.99 3.83
N LEU A 194 16.67 -27.25 2.53
CA LEU A 194 16.35 -28.60 2.04
C LEU A 194 17.51 -29.57 2.31
N ARG A 195 18.76 -29.14 2.09
CA ARG A 195 19.97 -29.94 2.37
C ARG A 195 20.17 -30.17 3.87
N ASP A 196 20.03 -29.13 4.68
CA ASP A 196 20.20 -29.19 6.13
C ASP A 196 19.13 -30.07 6.79
N ALA A 197 17.92 -30.11 6.23
CA ALA A 197 16.85 -31.01 6.64
C ALA A 197 17.07 -32.47 6.21
N GLY A 198 18.15 -32.76 5.47
CA GLY A 198 18.46 -34.11 4.99
C GLY A 198 17.45 -34.63 3.97
N ILE A 199 16.87 -33.74 3.16
CA ILE A 199 15.90 -34.13 2.13
C ILE A 199 16.64 -34.81 0.98
N GLU A 200 16.49 -36.13 0.90
CA GLU A 200 17.01 -36.94 -0.20
C GLU A 200 16.14 -36.75 -1.47
N PRO A 201 16.75 -36.64 -2.67
CA PRO A 201 16.03 -36.67 -3.93
C PRO A 201 15.22 -37.96 -4.09
N ILE A 202 13.97 -37.84 -4.54
CA ILE A 202 13.14 -38.98 -4.92
C ILE A 202 12.97 -39.01 -6.44
N PRO A 203 12.74 -40.20 -7.05
CA PRO A 203 12.45 -40.30 -8.46
C PRO A 203 11.28 -39.39 -8.87
N PRO A 204 11.36 -38.72 -10.04
CA PRO A 204 10.28 -37.85 -10.49
C PRO A 204 9.06 -38.68 -10.89
N THR A 205 7.87 -38.19 -10.52
CA THR A 205 6.58 -38.82 -10.79
C THR A 205 5.63 -37.82 -11.46
N LEU A 206 4.50 -38.31 -11.99
CA LEU A 206 3.47 -37.43 -12.55
C LEU A 206 2.67 -36.77 -11.42
N ILE A 207 2.56 -35.45 -11.45
CA ILE A 207 1.90 -34.66 -10.41
C ILE A 207 0.67 -33.97 -11.00
N HIS A 208 -0.46 -34.13 -10.32
CA HIS A 208 -1.68 -33.35 -10.56
C HIS A 208 -1.79 -32.29 -9.46
N GLN A 209 -1.55 -31.02 -9.78
CA GLN A 209 -1.40 -29.96 -8.78
C GLN A 209 -2.72 -29.49 -8.14
N ASP A 210 -3.87 -29.99 -8.60
CA ASP A 210 -5.19 -29.53 -8.16
C ASP A 210 -6.17 -30.67 -7.82
N LEU A 211 -5.84 -31.45 -6.79
CA LEU A 211 -6.68 -32.55 -6.30
C LEU A 211 -7.75 -32.01 -5.33
N ASN A 212 -8.93 -31.70 -5.85
CA ASN A 212 -10.08 -31.18 -5.11
C ASN A 212 -11.39 -31.89 -5.52
N ASP A 213 -12.53 -31.50 -4.91
CA ASP A 213 -13.86 -32.06 -5.17
C ASP A 213 -14.47 -31.71 -6.54
N GLY A 214 -13.90 -30.73 -7.26
CA GLY A 214 -14.25 -30.44 -8.65
C GLY A 214 -13.53 -31.34 -9.66
N ASN A 215 -12.29 -31.75 -9.34
CA ASN A 215 -11.42 -32.47 -10.29
C ASN A 215 -11.38 -33.99 -10.05
N VAL A 216 -11.64 -34.43 -8.82
CA VAL A 216 -11.70 -35.86 -8.46
C VAL A 216 -13.16 -36.33 -8.53
N LEU A 217 -13.54 -36.90 -9.67
CA LEU A 217 -14.90 -37.35 -9.93
C LEU A 217 -15.20 -38.64 -9.17
N CYS A 218 -16.33 -38.68 -8.47
CA CYS A 218 -16.73 -39.82 -7.63
C CYS A 218 -18.23 -40.15 -7.76
N SER A 219 -18.58 -41.42 -7.55
CA SER A 219 -19.96 -41.90 -7.51
C SER A 219 -20.23 -42.82 -6.31
N PRO A 220 -21.42 -42.76 -5.69
CA PRO A 220 -21.80 -43.70 -4.65
C PRO A 220 -22.03 -45.09 -5.25
N ASP A 221 -21.46 -46.11 -4.60
CA ASP A 221 -21.76 -47.50 -4.92
C ASP A 221 -23.08 -47.98 -4.26
N SER A 222 -23.44 -49.24 -4.48
CA SER A 222 -24.66 -49.84 -3.91
C SER A 222 -24.69 -49.91 -2.37
N SER A 223 -23.54 -49.71 -1.71
CA SER A 223 -23.44 -49.61 -0.25
C SER A 223 -23.54 -48.17 0.27
N GLY A 224 -23.65 -47.18 -0.63
CA GLY A 224 -23.70 -45.76 -0.31
C GLY A 224 -22.32 -45.11 -0.09
N ARG A 225 -21.22 -45.85 -0.26
CA ARG A 225 -19.86 -45.31 -0.19
C ARG A 225 -19.43 -44.76 -1.54
N TRP A 226 -18.81 -43.59 -1.54
CA TRP A 226 -18.36 -42.96 -2.78
C TRP A 226 -17.02 -43.56 -3.23
N LYS A 227 -16.94 -43.84 -4.53
CA LYS A 227 -15.76 -44.38 -5.19
C LYS A 227 -15.27 -43.43 -6.27
N PHE A 228 -13.95 -43.42 -6.47
CA PHE A 228 -13.29 -42.70 -7.54
C PHE A 228 -13.73 -43.24 -8.91
N ASP A 229 -14.19 -42.33 -9.77
CA ASP A 229 -14.58 -42.61 -11.15
C ASP A 229 -13.49 -42.18 -12.14
N ALA A 230 -13.04 -40.92 -12.05
CA ALA A 230 -12.03 -40.35 -12.93
C ALA A 230 -11.37 -39.08 -12.35
N LEU A 231 -10.21 -38.72 -12.90
CA LEU A 231 -9.50 -37.48 -12.63
C LEU A 231 -9.46 -36.61 -13.89
N ILE A 232 -9.92 -35.36 -13.76
CA ILE A 232 -9.97 -34.35 -14.85
C ILE A 232 -9.08 -33.14 -14.51
N ASP A 233 -8.98 -32.16 -15.42
CA ASP A 233 -8.27 -30.88 -15.19
C ASP A 233 -6.72 -30.96 -15.23
N TRP A 234 -6.20 -31.60 -16.28
CA TRP A 234 -4.78 -31.94 -16.42
C TRP A 234 -3.88 -30.80 -16.92
N GLU A 235 -4.37 -29.57 -17.07
CA GLU A 235 -3.56 -28.41 -17.50
C GLU A 235 -2.43 -28.06 -16.53
N GLY A 236 -2.56 -28.41 -15.25
CA GLY A 236 -1.54 -28.21 -14.22
C GLY A 236 -0.53 -29.35 -14.10
N ALA A 237 -0.56 -30.34 -15.01
CA ALA A 237 0.29 -31.53 -14.92
C ALA A 237 1.79 -31.22 -15.08
N VAL A 238 2.60 -31.84 -14.24
CA VAL A 238 4.06 -31.67 -14.21
C VAL A 238 4.72 -32.96 -13.76
N VAL A 239 5.96 -33.19 -14.21
CA VAL A 239 6.78 -34.31 -13.75
C VAL A 239 7.83 -33.80 -12.77
N GLY A 240 7.87 -34.36 -11.56
CA GLY A 240 8.90 -33.99 -10.58
C GLY A 240 8.70 -34.56 -9.19
N ASP A 241 9.24 -33.87 -8.19
CA ASP A 241 9.13 -34.27 -6.78
C ASP A 241 7.72 -33.97 -6.23
N ALA A 242 6.91 -35.02 -6.10
CA ALA A 242 5.51 -34.91 -5.69
C ALA A 242 5.30 -34.26 -4.31
N ARG A 243 6.33 -34.23 -3.46
CA ARG A 243 6.24 -33.60 -2.13
C ARG A 243 5.99 -32.10 -2.22
N VAL A 244 6.49 -31.44 -3.27
CA VAL A 244 6.27 -30.01 -3.52
C VAL A 244 4.78 -29.68 -3.70
N ALA A 245 3.99 -30.62 -4.22
CA ALA A 245 2.55 -30.43 -4.45
C ALA A 245 1.67 -31.04 -3.33
N TYR A 246 2.09 -32.14 -2.71
CA TYR A 246 1.22 -32.93 -1.84
C TYR A 246 1.55 -32.89 -0.35
N GLU A 247 2.79 -32.58 0.04
CA GLU A 247 3.17 -32.52 1.45
C GLU A 247 2.82 -31.16 2.07
N HIS A 248 2.18 -31.22 3.23
CA HIS A 248 1.83 -30.03 4.01
C HIS A 248 2.84 -29.86 5.13
N GLY A 249 3.60 -28.76 5.10
CA GLY A 249 4.63 -28.48 6.10
C GLY A 249 5.80 -27.68 5.51
N GLU A 250 6.71 -27.25 6.38
CA GLU A 250 7.99 -26.70 5.93
C GLU A 250 8.93 -27.85 5.56
N PRO A 251 9.74 -27.71 4.50
CA PRO A 251 9.95 -26.51 3.67
C PRO A 251 8.99 -26.36 2.48
N TRP A 252 8.16 -27.36 2.18
CA TRP A 252 7.34 -27.45 0.96
C TRP A 252 6.34 -26.30 0.79
N ASN A 253 5.66 -25.90 1.87
CA ASN A 253 4.75 -24.76 1.86
C ASN A 253 5.44 -23.47 1.43
N SER A 254 6.65 -23.23 1.92
CA SER A 254 7.41 -22.03 1.60
C SER A 254 8.02 -22.09 0.21
N LEU A 255 8.46 -23.27 -0.25
CA LEU A 255 8.92 -23.49 -1.62
C LEU A 255 7.80 -23.20 -2.64
N GLY A 256 6.60 -23.71 -2.42
CA GLY A 256 5.44 -23.44 -3.29
C GLY A 256 5.07 -21.96 -3.34
N LYS A 257 5.14 -21.25 -2.21
CA LYS A 257 4.92 -19.79 -2.14
C LYS A 257 6.01 -19.01 -2.88
N LEU A 258 7.29 -19.38 -2.68
CA LEU A 258 8.42 -18.78 -3.40
C LEU A 258 8.26 -18.95 -4.91
N ALA A 259 7.87 -20.15 -5.37
CA ALA A 259 7.65 -20.43 -6.78
C ALA A 259 6.57 -19.52 -7.39
N ARG A 260 5.42 -19.34 -6.74
CA ARG A 260 4.37 -18.41 -7.18
C ARG A 260 4.89 -16.97 -7.24
N VAL A 261 5.62 -16.50 -6.23
CA VAL A 261 6.19 -15.13 -6.20
C VAL A 261 7.23 -14.92 -7.31
N VAL A 262 8.10 -15.89 -7.55
CA VAL A 262 9.10 -15.85 -8.64
C VAL A 262 8.41 -15.79 -10.00
N LYS A 263 7.40 -16.63 -10.23
CA LYS A 263 6.59 -16.62 -11.46
C LYS A 263 6.02 -15.23 -11.73
N ILE A 264 5.32 -14.67 -10.74
CA ILE A 264 4.66 -13.37 -10.86
C ILE A 264 5.69 -12.27 -11.14
N ARG A 265 6.84 -12.30 -10.44
CA ARG A 265 7.90 -11.31 -10.64
C ARG A 265 8.56 -11.41 -12.00
N TRP A 266 8.68 -12.62 -12.54
CA TRP A 266 9.24 -12.83 -13.88
C TRP A 266 8.33 -12.24 -14.95
N LEU A 267 7.02 -12.48 -14.83
CA LEU A 267 6.03 -11.87 -15.74
C LEU A 267 6.09 -10.34 -15.69
N MET A 268 6.28 -9.74 -14.52
CA MET A 268 6.45 -8.29 -14.37
C MET A 268 7.73 -7.77 -15.04
N ALA A 269 8.85 -8.48 -14.87
CA ALA A 269 10.13 -8.11 -15.46
C ALA A 269 10.10 -8.22 -16.99
N ALA A 270 9.49 -9.27 -17.52
CA ALA A 270 9.27 -9.44 -18.96
C ALA A 270 8.38 -8.32 -19.53
N TRP A 271 7.26 -8.02 -18.86
CA TRP A 271 6.31 -6.99 -19.33
C TRP A 271 6.87 -5.57 -19.30
N SER A 272 7.62 -5.22 -18.26
CA SER A 272 8.23 -3.89 -18.14
C SER A 272 9.37 -3.65 -19.14
N GLY A 273 9.73 -4.65 -19.95
CA GLY A 273 10.88 -4.60 -20.84
C GLY A 273 12.22 -4.74 -20.12
N ALA A 274 12.22 -5.07 -18.83
CA ALA A 274 13.44 -5.31 -18.05
C ALA A 274 14.17 -6.59 -18.47
N LEU A 275 13.48 -7.51 -19.16
CA LEU A 275 14.03 -8.71 -19.78
C LEU A 275 13.98 -8.60 -21.33
N PRO A 276 15.05 -8.10 -21.98
CA PRO A 276 15.08 -7.97 -23.44
C PRO A 276 14.91 -9.34 -24.12
N GLY A 277 13.95 -9.44 -25.04
CA GLY A 277 13.71 -10.66 -25.82
C GLY A 277 12.86 -11.72 -25.13
N ALA A 278 12.39 -11.50 -23.89
CA ALA A 278 11.43 -12.39 -23.25
C ALA A 278 10.06 -12.31 -23.95
N GLN A 279 9.52 -13.46 -24.38
CA GLN A 279 8.15 -13.56 -24.87
C GLN A 279 7.21 -13.79 -23.69
N LEU A 280 6.12 -13.01 -23.64
CA LEU A 280 5.10 -13.18 -22.61
C LEU A 280 4.17 -14.35 -22.98
N PRO A 281 3.99 -15.35 -22.09
CA PRO A 281 3.02 -16.42 -22.31
C PRO A 281 1.58 -15.90 -22.16
N ARG A 282 0.62 -16.50 -22.88
CA ARG A 282 -0.81 -16.25 -22.63
C ARG A 282 -1.16 -16.68 -21.20
N CYS A 283 -1.77 -15.81 -20.40
CA CYS A 283 -2.19 -16.16 -19.04
C CYS A 283 -3.32 -15.27 -18.49
N CYS A 284 -4.00 -15.75 -17.44
CA CYS A 284 -4.95 -14.96 -16.65
C CYS A 284 -4.20 -14.21 -15.54
N ALA A 285 -3.77 -12.98 -15.83
CA ALA A 285 -2.96 -12.20 -14.90
C ALA A 285 -3.66 -11.94 -13.55
N GLU A 286 -4.99 -11.75 -13.54
CA GLU A 286 -5.78 -11.51 -12.31
C GLU A 286 -5.62 -12.68 -11.32
N GLU A 287 -5.87 -13.90 -11.78
CA GLU A 287 -5.77 -15.13 -10.97
C GLU A 287 -4.32 -15.44 -10.58
N LEU A 288 -3.34 -15.11 -11.44
CA LEU A 288 -1.93 -15.29 -11.08
C LEU A 288 -1.49 -14.39 -9.94
N VAL A 289 -2.05 -13.17 -9.82
CA VAL A 289 -1.56 -12.16 -8.88
C VAL A 289 -2.45 -11.93 -7.67
N GLU A 290 -3.64 -12.56 -7.61
CA GLU A 290 -4.63 -12.32 -6.55
C GLU A 290 -4.08 -12.49 -5.13
N ASP A 291 -3.16 -13.44 -4.95
CA ASP A 291 -2.55 -13.74 -3.65
C ASP A 291 -1.17 -13.09 -3.45
N TYR A 292 -0.67 -12.29 -4.40
CA TYR A 292 0.74 -11.85 -4.39
C TYR A 292 1.17 -11.17 -3.09
N ASP A 293 0.36 -10.24 -2.59
CA ASP A 293 0.64 -9.51 -1.34
C ASP A 293 0.57 -10.44 -0.12
N ALA A 294 -0.36 -11.41 -0.12
CA ALA A 294 -0.50 -12.39 0.95
C ALA A 294 0.67 -13.39 0.98
N LEU A 295 1.12 -13.84 -0.21
CA LEU A 295 2.26 -14.74 -0.39
C LEU A 295 3.56 -14.09 0.07
N THR A 296 3.84 -12.87 -0.39
CA THR A 296 5.06 -12.13 0.00
C THR A 296 5.07 -11.83 1.49
N ALA A 297 3.96 -11.38 2.06
CA ALA A 297 3.85 -11.15 3.50
C ALA A 297 4.05 -12.45 4.31
N SER A 298 3.57 -13.60 3.82
CA SER A 298 3.83 -14.90 4.45
C SER A 298 5.31 -15.27 4.42
N LEU A 299 5.98 -15.08 3.29
CA LEU A 299 7.40 -15.43 3.14
C LEU A 299 8.31 -14.54 3.99
N VAL A 300 7.93 -13.26 4.17
CA VAL A 300 8.63 -12.34 5.08
C VAL A 300 8.47 -12.76 6.53
N ARG A 301 7.24 -13.10 6.96
CA ARG A 301 7.00 -13.60 8.32
C ARG A 301 7.76 -14.89 8.61
N SER A 302 7.90 -15.76 7.61
CA SER A 302 8.66 -17.01 7.72
C SER A 302 10.18 -16.82 7.56
N GLY A 303 10.68 -15.59 7.34
CA GLY A 303 12.11 -15.30 7.24
C GLY A 303 12.77 -15.68 5.90
N TRP A 304 11.99 -16.14 4.91
CA TRP A 304 12.48 -16.48 3.57
C TRP A 304 12.77 -15.26 2.71
N LEU A 305 12.07 -14.15 2.96
CA LEU A 305 12.33 -12.85 2.34
C LEU A 305 12.61 -11.78 3.40
N PRO A 306 13.53 -10.83 3.13
CA PRO A 306 13.90 -9.79 4.11
C PRO A 306 12.83 -8.70 4.28
N PHE A 307 12.00 -8.45 3.26
CA PHE A 307 10.93 -7.46 3.26
C PHE A 307 9.89 -7.79 2.19
N SER A 308 8.68 -7.23 2.33
CA SER A 308 7.64 -7.41 1.33
C SER A 308 8.07 -6.72 0.04
N LEU A 309 8.09 -7.47 -1.05
CA LEU A 309 8.41 -6.93 -2.38
C LEU A 309 7.32 -5.95 -2.81
N LEU A 310 7.70 -4.91 -3.57
CA LEU A 310 6.78 -3.87 -4.03
C LEU A 310 5.53 -4.48 -4.71
N PRO A 311 4.31 -4.00 -4.38
CA PRO A 311 3.06 -4.55 -4.90
C PRO A 311 2.93 -4.37 -6.41
N PHE A 312 2.04 -5.15 -7.03
CA PHE A 312 1.75 -5.17 -8.48
C PHE A 312 1.17 -3.84 -9.04
N LYS A 313 0.80 -2.91 -8.17
CA LYS A 313 0.11 -1.63 -8.46
C LYS A 313 0.80 -0.69 -9.46
N PRO A 314 2.15 -0.53 -9.50
CA PRO A 314 2.82 0.36 -10.45
C PRO A 314 2.75 -0.13 -11.91
N VAL A 315 2.49 -1.43 -12.11
CA VAL A 315 2.56 -2.11 -13.42
C VAL A 315 1.20 -2.12 -14.14
N LEU A 316 0.09 -2.05 -13.40
CA LEU A 316 -1.29 -2.02 -13.96
C LEU A 316 -1.75 -0.65 -14.47
N LEU A 317 -1.12 0.44 -14.02
CA LEU A 317 -1.52 1.80 -14.38
C LEU A 317 -1.53 2.02 -15.91
N PRO A 318 -0.48 1.64 -16.68
CA PRO A 318 -0.45 1.81 -18.13
C PRO A 318 -1.55 1.03 -18.87
N VAL A 319 -2.03 -0.07 -18.28
CA VAL A 319 -3.07 -0.92 -18.82
C VAL A 319 -4.45 -0.29 -18.63
N VAL A 320 -4.73 0.29 -17.45
CA VAL A 320 -5.93 1.11 -17.20
C VAL A 320 -5.93 2.37 -18.08
N PHE A 321 -4.77 2.99 -18.30
CA PHE A 321 -4.65 4.15 -19.20
C PHE A 321 -4.99 3.81 -20.66
N ARG A 322 -4.53 2.67 -21.18
CA ARG A 322 -4.85 2.23 -22.55
C ARG A 322 -6.34 1.87 -22.70
N TYR A 323 -6.89 1.18 -21.71
CA TYR A 323 -8.31 0.85 -21.67
C TYR A 323 -9.19 2.12 -21.60
N ALA A 324 -8.87 3.09 -20.73
CA ALA A 324 -9.59 4.36 -20.61
C ALA A 324 -9.58 5.19 -21.91
N ARG A 325 -8.58 4.98 -22.78
CA ARG A 325 -8.47 5.64 -24.09
C ARG A 325 -9.07 4.85 -25.25
N GLY A 326 -9.69 3.70 -24.99
CA GLY A 326 -10.32 2.87 -26.02
C GLY A 326 -9.34 2.15 -26.95
N MET A 327 -8.11 1.91 -26.50
CA MET A 327 -7.06 1.20 -27.26
C MET A 327 -7.18 -0.32 -27.07
N SER A 328 -6.78 -1.11 -28.09
CA SER A 328 -6.73 -2.57 -28.01
C SER A 328 -5.69 -3.04 -26.99
N VAL A 329 -6.05 -4.04 -26.19
CA VAL A 329 -5.18 -4.65 -25.18
C VAL A 329 -4.66 -5.99 -25.72
N GLU A 330 -3.80 -5.94 -26.74
CA GLU A 330 -3.45 -7.11 -27.57
C GLU A 330 -2.67 -8.24 -26.86
N HIS A 331 -2.18 -8.01 -25.64
CA HIS A 331 -1.28 -8.95 -24.93
C HIS A 331 -1.77 -9.30 -23.52
N TRP A 332 -2.98 -8.87 -23.16
CA TRP A 332 -3.54 -9.02 -21.82
C TRP A 332 -5.02 -9.34 -21.96
N MET A 333 -5.37 -10.61 -21.71
CA MET A 333 -6.76 -11.02 -21.66
C MET A 333 -7.38 -10.50 -20.35
N TYR A 334 -8.03 -9.33 -20.43
CA TYR A 334 -9.00 -8.95 -19.43
C TYR A 334 -10.25 -9.80 -19.62
N SER A 335 -10.68 -10.47 -18.56
CA SER A 335 -11.86 -11.33 -18.51
C SER A 335 -13.18 -10.54 -18.53
N ASP A 336 -13.31 -9.58 -19.44
CA ASP A 336 -14.63 -9.06 -19.82
C ASP A 336 -14.87 -9.34 -21.31
N ARG A 337 -15.81 -10.27 -21.57
CA ARG A 337 -16.41 -10.66 -22.89
C ARG A 337 -15.79 -11.81 -23.69
N TYR A 338 -15.92 -13.03 -23.16
CA TYR A 338 -16.14 -14.25 -23.98
C TYR A 338 -17.61 -14.73 -23.95
N GLY A 339 -18.57 -13.79 -23.99
CA GLY A 339 -20.01 -14.08 -24.06
C GLY A 339 -20.63 -14.56 -22.74
N ARG A 340 -20.72 -13.67 -21.74
CA ARG A 340 -21.75 -13.77 -20.68
C ARG A 340 -22.92 -12.92 -21.16
N ASP A 341 -23.71 -13.48 -22.05
CA ASP A 341 -25.07 -13.00 -22.26
C ASP A 341 -25.93 -13.61 -21.14
N GLU A 342 -26.65 -12.73 -20.47
CA GLU A 342 -27.88 -12.95 -19.68
C GLU A 342 -27.82 -13.27 -18.18
N ASP A 343 -26.99 -14.16 -17.64
CA ASP A 343 -27.13 -14.52 -16.20
C ASP A 343 -25.88 -14.27 -15.35
N GLY A 344 -25.98 -13.25 -14.49
CA GLY A 344 -24.86 -12.69 -13.72
C GLY A 344 -24.21 -13.65 -12.72
N ALA A 345 -22.89 -13.85 -12.87
CA ALA A 345 -21.97 -14.16 -11.77
C ALA A 345 -20.51 -13.95 -12.19
N GLY A 346 -19.75 -13.11 -11.47
CA GLY A 346 -18.42 -13.51 -10.98
C GLY A 346 -17.15 -12.76 -11.41
N GLY A 347 -16.94 -12.39 -12.67
CA GLY A 347 -15.56 -12.20 -13.18
C GLY A 347 -14.99 -10.78 -13.27
N GLY A 348 -15.55 -9.79 -12.58
CA GLY A 348 -15.03 -8.40 -12.60
C GLY A 348 -14.44 -7.92 -11.28
N LYS A 349 -14.44 -8.75 -10.23
CA LYS A 349 -14.18 -8.27 -8.87
C LYS A 349 -12.78 -7.69 -8.68
N GLY A 350 -11.72 -8.27 -9.28
CA GLY A 350 -10.36 -7.76 -9.12
C GLY A 350 -10.19 -6.40 -9.77
N LEU A 351 -10.63 -6.22 -11.03
CA LEU A 351 -10.57 -4.93 -11.71
C LEU A 351 -11.53 -3.90 -11.12
N THR A 352 -12.76 -4.27 -10.76
CA THR A 352 -13.70 -3.34 -10.11
C THR A 352 -13.17 -2.89 -8.75
N ASN A 353 -12.66 -3.81 -7.92
CA ASN A 353 -12.03 -3.42 -6.64
C ASN A 353 -10.75 -2.60 -6.85
N PHE A 354 -9.98 -2.89 -7.90
CA PHE A 354 -8.80 -2.11 -8.26
C PHE A 354 -9.20 -0.70 -8.71
N MET A 355 -10.15 -0.54 -9.62
CA MET A 355 -10.66 0.76 -10.09
C MET A 355 -11.31 1.55 -8.95
N ASP A 356 -12.17 0.92 -8.14
CA ASP A 356 -12.80 1.53 -6.97
C ASP A 356 -11.79 2.01 -5.92
N SER A 357 -10.59 1.40 -5.86
CA SER A 357 -9.53 1.78 -4.92
C SER A 357 -8.41 2.63 -5.53
N THR A 358 -8.38 2.80 -6.86
CA THR A 358 -7.26 3.41 -7.59
C THR A 358 -7.66 4.67 -8.33
N PHE A 359 -8.95 4.98 -8.55
CA PHE A 359 -9.35 6.32 -9.00
C PHE A 359 -9.33 7.30 -7.82
N PRO A 360 -8.37 8.24 -7.78
CA PRO A 360 -8.16 9.05 -6.59
C PRO A 360 -9.23 10.13 -6.37
N GLU A 361 -10.17 10.34 -7.30
CA GLU A 361 -11.08 11.51 -7.25
C GLU A 361 -12.57 11.24 -7.50
N PHE A 362 -13.01 10.02 -7.87
CA PHE A 362 -14.45 9.72 -7.98
C PHE A 362 -15.03 9.35 -6.59
N GLN A 363 -15.19 10.36 -5.75
CA GLN A 363 -15.58 10.15 -4.34
C GLN A 363 -17.07 9.85 -4.20
N ARG A 364 -17.41 8.88 -3.35
CA ARG A 364 -18.79 8.67 -2.89
C ARG A 364 -19.00 9.41 -1.59
N HIS A 365 -19.90 10.40 -1.58
CA HIS A 365 -20.27 11.10 -0.36
C HIS A 365 -21.33 10.31 0.41
N GLU A 366 -21.00 9.96 1.65
CA GLU A 366 -21.90 9.31 2.59
C GLU A 366 -22.34 10.26 3.72
N SER A 367 -21.65 11.40 3.87
CA SER A 367 -21.90 12.43 4.87
C SER A 367 -22.60 13.64 4.24
N ALA A 368 -23.65 14.12 4.90
CA ALA A 368 -24.34 15.36 4.52
C ALA A 368 -23.41 16.58 4.60
N ALA A 369 -22.51 16.61 5.58
CA ALA A 369 -21.57 17.72 5.75
C ALA A 369 -20.58 17.79 4.57
N ASP A 370 -20.03 16.63 4.19
CA ASP A 370 -19.03 16.54 3.12
C ASP A 370 -19.66 16.82 1.75
N LEU A 371 -20.85 16.26 1.50
CA LEU A 371 -21.60 16.52 0.28
C LEU A 371 -21.95 18.00 0.15
N LYS A 372 -22.40 18.63 1.24
CA LYS A 372 -22.75 20.06 1.24
C LYS A 372 -21.53 20.95 1.02
N GLN A 373 -20.41 20.64 1.67
CA GLN A 373 -19.16 21.38 1.51
C GLN A 373 -18.59 21.22 0.09
N TRP A 374 -18.58 20.00 -0.44
CA TRP A 374 -18.14 19.70 -1.79
C TRP A 374 -19.04 20.41 -2.80
N PHE A 375 -20.36 20.24 -2.71
CA PHE A 375 -21.29 20.82 -3.67
C PHE A 375 -21.40 22.35 -3.59
N ALA A 376 -20.91 23.00 -2.53
CA ALA A 376 -20.99 24.46 -2.35
C ALA A 376 -19.96 25.28 -3.15
N SER A 377 -18.93 24.64 -3.73
CA SER A 377 -17.89 25.38 -4.45
C SER A 377 -18.32 25.81 -5.85
N ASP A 378 -17.79 26.94 -6.31
CA ASP A 378 -18.10 27.53 -7.62
C ASP A 378 -17.42 26.84 -8.82
N ALA A 379 -16.41 25.99 -8.57
CA ALA A 379 -15.78 25.15 -9.61
C ALA A 379 -16.77 24.14 -10.23
N PRO A 380 -16.59 23.73 -11.50
CA PRO A 380 -17.47 22.77 -12.16
C PRO A 380 -17.49 21.40 -11.46
N ARG A 381 -18.69 20.93 -11.10
CA ARG A 381 -18.89 19.69 -10.33
C ARG A 381 -19.99 18.85 -10.94
N ILE A 382 -19.73 17.55 -11.04
CA ILE A 382 -20.67 16.57 -11.59
C ILE A 382 -20.99 15.55 -10.49
N LEU A 383 -22.23 15.58 -10.00
CA LEU A 383 -22.73 14.64 -9.00
C LEU A 383 -23.65 13.60 -9.63
N VAL A 384 -23.28 12.33 -9.48
CA VAL A 384 -24.07 11.16 -9.85
C VAL A 384 -24.93 10.74 -8.65
N VAL A 385 -26.24 10.90 -8.76
CA VAL A 385 -27.21 10.58 -7.70
C VAL A 385 -27.90 9.26 -8.02
N GLY A 386 -27.91 8.32 -7.07
CA GLY A 386 -28.51 6.99 -7.26
C GLY A 386 -28.80 6.26 -5.94
N PRO A 387 -29.24 4.99 -5.96
CA PRO A 387 -29.62 4.25 -4.75
C PRO A 387 -28.44 3.82 -3.86
N SER A 388 -28.65 3.88 -2.53
CA SER A 388 -27.68 3.56 -1.47
C SER A 388 -27.23 2.10 -1.51
N SER A 389 -28.12 1.18 -1.84
CA SER A 389 -27.82 -0.22 -2.08
C SER A 389 -27.53 -0.49 -3.56
N SER A 390 -26.37 -0.02 -4.03
CA SER A 390 -25.68 -0.59 -5.20
C SER A 390 -25.12 -2.00 -4.92
N SER A 391 -25.61 -2.70 -3.90
CA SER A 391 -25.35 -4.12 -3.66
C SER A 391 -25.95 -4.95 -4.79
N ARG A 392 -25.06 -5.57 -5.57
CA ARG A 392 -25.24 -6.59 -6.62
C ARG A 392 -25.72 -6.14 -8.00
N ALA A 393 -26.60 -5.16 -8.17
CA ALA A 393 -27.05 -4.74 -9.52
C ALA A 393 -26.17 -3.67 -10.18
N ALA A 394 -25.52 -2.80 -9.40
CA ALA A 394 -24.70 -1.70 -9.91
C ALA A 394 -23.19 -2.04 -9.95
N LYS A 395 -22.86 -3.33 -10.00
CA LYS A 395 -21.52 -3.85 -10.38
C LYS A 395 -21.39 -4.14 -11.89
N ALA A 396 -22.40 -3.77 -12.68
CA ALA A 396 -22.43 -4.07 -14.10
C ALA A 396 -21.55 -3.09 -14.87
N VAL A 397 -20.88 -3.62 -15.88
CA VAL A 397 -20.17 -2.96 -17.00
C VAL A 397 -20.79 -1.61 -17.44
N ASP A 398 -22.09 -1.41 -17.24
CA ASP A 398 -22.85 -0.18 -17.55
C ASP A 398 -22.43 1.08 -16.79
N PHE A 399 -21.77 0.99 -15.61
CA PHE A 399 -21.24 2.16 -14.90
C PHE A 399 -19.84 2.56 -15.37
N MET A 400 -19.13 1.67 -16.06
CA MET A 400 -17.76 1.88 -16.52
C MET A 400 -17.61 3.08 -17.47
N PRO A 401 -18.56 3.37 -18.39
CA PRO A 401 -18.52 4.59 -19.19
C PRO A 401 -18.50 5.87 -18.35
N VAL A 402 -19.22 5.91 -17.22
CA VAL A 402 -19.26 7.06 -16.30
C VAL A 402 -17.92 7.22 -15.58
N LEU A 403 -17.34 6.12 -15.06
CA LEU A 403 -16.01 6.13 -14.44
C LEU A 403 -14.90 6.51 -15.43
N ARG A 404 -15.02 6.06 -16.68
CA ARG A 404 -14.10 6.43 -17.76
C ARG A 404 -14.13 7.93 -18.01
N LEU A 405 -15.32 8.52 -18.13
CA LEU A 405 -15.45 9.97 -18.31
C LEU A 405 -14.94 10.74 -17.10
N ALA A 406 -15.24 10.27 -15.88
CA ALA A 406 -14.72 10.88 -14.67
C ALA A 406 -13.19 10.92 -14.64
N HIS A 407 -12.53 9.83 -15.00
CA HIS A 407 -11.06 9.77 -15.03
C HIS A 407 -10.44 10.61 -16.16
N VAL A 408 -11.05 10.58 -17.34
CA VAL A 408 -10.55 11.35 -18.49
C VAL A 408 -10.62 12.85 -18.23
N TRP A 409 -11.61 13.29 -17.45
CA TRP A 409 -11.95 14.70 -17.24
C TRP A 409 -11.70 15.21 -15.81
N GLU A 410 -11.02 14.43 -14.96
CA GLU A 410 -10.77 14.73 -13.54
C GLU A 410 -10.03 16.07 -13.32
N GLU A 411 -9.14 16.45 -14.24
CA GLU A 411 -8.39 17.71 -14.17
C GLU A 411 -9.29 18.96 -14.31
N PHE A 412 -10.47 18.82 -14.92
CA PHE A 412 -11.35 19.93 -15.29
C PHE A 412 -12.68 19.95 -14.54
N PHE A 413 -13.17 18.78 -14.13
CA PHE A 413 -14.43 18.61 -13.42
C PHE A 413 -14.21 17.73 -12.21
N SER A 414 -14.71 18.15 -11.05
CA SER A 414 -14.75 17.27 -9.90
C SER A 414 -15.97 16.36 -9.99
N PHE A 415 -15.75 15.05 -9.97
CA PHE A 415 -16.81 14.05 -10.03
C PHE A 415 -17.07 13.44 -8.65
N ALA A 416 -18.34 13.24 -8.33
CA ALA A 416 -18.71 12.51 -7.13
C ALA A 416 -19.99 11.68 -7.34
N SER A 417 -20.28 10.79 -6.40
CA SER A 417 -21.57 10.10 -6.31
C SER A 417 -22.18 10.20 -4.91
N ALA A 418 -23.51 10.17 -4.82
CA ALA A 418 -24.22 10.19 -3.54
C ALA A 418 -25.56 9.45 -3.62
N ASP A 419 -26.04 9.00 -2.46
CA ASP A 419 -27.37 8.39 -2.37
C ASP A 419 -28.48 9.44 -2.59
N ALA A 420 -29.54 9.06 -3.30
CA ALA A 420 -30.66 9.94 -3.63
C ALA A 420 -31.38 10.51 -2.40
N LYS A 421 -31.49 9.72 -1.31
CA LYS A 421 -32.09 10.18 -0.05
C LYS A 421 -31.15 11.19 0.63
N LEU A 422 -29.86 10.88 0.69
CA LEU A 422 -28.85 11.80 1.23
C LEU A 422 -28.83 13.15 0.50
N VAL A 423 -28.91 13.13 -0.83
CA VAL A 423 -28.95 14.34 -1.66
C VAL A 423 -30.21 15.16 -1.37
N ALA A 424 -31.38 14.54 -1.33
CA ALA A 424 -32.64 15.22 -1.05
C ALA A 424 -32.67 15.85 0.35
N GLU A 425 -32.12 15.17 1.35
CA GLU A 425 -32.04 15.67 2.74
C GLU A 425 -31.00 16.78 2.91
N THR A 426 -29.92 16.74 2.12
CA THR A 426 -28.76 17.64 2.28
C THR A 426 -28.86 18.90 1.42
N LEU A 427 -29.19 18.74 0.13
CA LEU A 427 -29.19 19.82 -0.85
C LEU A 427 -30.58 20.43 -1.03
N GLY A 428 -31.65 19.69 -0.71
CA GLY A 428 -33.04 20.17 -0.80
C GLY A 428 -33.96 19.16 -1.50
N SER A 429 -35.27 19.23 -1.20
CA SER A 429 -36.26 18.31 -1.74
C SER A 429 -36.48 18.48 -3.25
N GLU A 430 -36.08 19.62 -3.82
CA GLU A 430 -36.04 19.90 -5.26
C GLU A 430 -35.05 19.01 -6.02
N TYR A 431 -34.12 18.34 -5.33
CA TYR A 431 -33.16 17.40 -5.92
C TYR A 431 -33.58 15.92 -5.77
N ALA A 432 -34.76 15.64 -5.18
CA ALA A 432 -35.28 14.29 -4.98
C ALA A 432 -35.75 13.62 -6.28
N LEU A 433 -35.41 12.34 -6.48
CA LEU A 433 -35.78 11.57 -7.69
C LEU A 433 -37.30 11.50 -7.90
N GLU A 434 -37.73 11.68 -9.15
CA GLU A 434 -39.12 11.55 -9.56
C GLU A 434 -39.57 10.09 -9.63
N ARG A 435 -40.89 9.89 -9.54
CA ARG A 435 -41.50 8.57 -9.56
C ARG A 435 -41.20 7.85 -10.90
N GLY A 436 -40.43 6.77 -10.83
CA GLY A 436 -40.03 5.97 -12.00
C GLY A 436 -38.66 6.31 -12.58
N GLN A 437 -37.90 7.19 -11.93
CA GLN A 437 -36.48 7.43 -12.19
C GLN A 437 -35.62 6.72 -11.14
N THR A 438 -34.40 6.34 -11.51
CA THR A 438 -33.46 5.59 -10.66
C THR A 438 -32.16 6.34 -10.44
N TRP A 439 -31.78 7.21 -11.38
CA TRP A 439 -30.56 8.00 -11.32
C TRP A 439 -30.85 9.47 -11.65
N ALA A 440 -30.02 10.37 -11.12
CA ALA A 440 -29.97 11.76 -11.55
C ALA A 440 -28.53 12.24 -11.69
N LEU A 441 -28.31 13.14 -12.62
CA LEU A 441 -27.06 13.87 -12.82
C LEU A 441 -27.30 15.31 -12.40
N LEU A 442 -26.53 15.79 -11.42
CA LEU A 442 -26.49 17.20 -11.07
C LEU A 442 -25.17 17.78 -11.56
N LEU A 443 -25.23 18.77 -12.44
CA LEU A 443 -24.07 19.57 -12.80
C LEU A 443 -24.21 20.93 -12.10
N ARG A 444 -23.17 21.32 -11.39
CA ARG A 444 -23.02 22.68 -10.87
C ARG A 444 -21.89 23.36 -11.61
N SER A 445 -22.15 24.55 -12.14
CA SER A 445 -21.15 25.41 -12.76
C SER A 445 -21.48 26.86 -12.44
N GLY A 446 -20.72 27.48 -11.53
CA GLY A 446 -21.10 28.76 -10.94
C GLY A 446 -22.31 28.64 -10.02
N GLY A 447 -23.15 29.69 -9.97
CA GLY A 447 -24.37 29.72 -9.16
C GLY A 447 -25.52 28.86 -9.70
N ASP A 448 -25.42 28.36 -10.94
CA ASP A 448 -26.46 27.58 -11.61
C ASP A 448 -26.25 26.07 -11.42
N VAL A 449 -27.35 25.36 -11.18
CA VAL A 449 -27.38 23.89 -11.04
C VAL A 449 -28.35 23.32 -12.06
N SER A 450 -27.85 22.50 -12.98
CA SER A 450 -28.68 21.74 -13.91
C SER A 450 -28.90 20.32 -13.39
N ARG A 451 -30.09 19.79 -13.65
CA ARG A 451 -30.55 18.48 -13.15
C ARG A 451 -31.17 17.69 -14.28
N THR A 452 -30.63 16.51 -14.55
CA THR A 452 -31.18 15.57 -15.55
C THR A 452 -31.39 14.21 -14.91
N GLN A 453 -32.56 13.60 -15.09
CA GLN A 453 -32.90 12.30 -14.48
C GLN A 453 -32.96 11.21 -15.55
N VAL A 454 -32.50 10.01 -15.21
CA VAL A 454 -32.50 8.86 -16.13
C VAL A 454 -32.92 7.57 -15.42
N ARG A 455 -33.44 6.64 -16.22
CA ARG A 455 -33.86 5.31 -15.77
C ARG A 455 -32.73 4.27 -15.79
N ASN A 456 -31.76 4.42 -16.68
CA ASN A 456 -30.62 3.50 -16.76
C ASN A 456 -29.32 4.29 -16.68
N VAL A 457 -28.34 3.73 -15.99
CA VAL A 457 -27.06 4.40 -15.78
C VAL A 457 -26.20 4.50 -17.06
N ARG A 458 -26.42 3.61 -18.02
CA ARG A 458 -25.80 3.67 -19.35
C ARG A 458 -26.17 4.94 -20.13
N ASP A 459 -27.36 5.50 -19.86
CA ASP A 459 -27.86 6.70 -20.51
C ASP A 459 -27.20 7.98 -19.92
N MET A 460 -26.40 7.83 -18.87
CA MET A 460 -25.79 8.93 -18.11
C MET A 460 -24.45 9.39 -18.71
N ALA A 461 -23.68 8.49 -19.30
CA ALA A 461 -22.42 8.84 -19.97
C ALA A 461 -22.61 9.84 -21.14
N PRO A 462 -23.59 9.67 -22.05
CA PRO A 462 -23.89 10.67 -23.07
C PRO A 462 -24.23 12.04 -22.48
N LEU A 463 -25.03 12.09 -21.41
CA LEU A 463 -25.38 13.34 -20.74
C LEU A 463 -24.18 14.04 -20.10
N ILE A 464 -23.29 13.28 -19.46
CA ILE A 464 -22.02 13.79 -18.93
C ILE A 464 -21.16 14.35 -20.07
N GLN A 465 -21.09 13.63 -21.19
CA GLN A 465 -20.35 14.07 -22.38
C GLN A 465 -20.92 15.37 -22.97
N ASP A 466 -22.25 15.51 -23.05
CA ASP A 466 -22.91 16.74 -23.52
C ASP A 466 -22.59 17.92 -22.60
N PHE A 467 -22.65 17.71 -21.28
CA PHE A 467 -22.30 18.72 -20.30
C PHE A 467 -20.84 19.17 -20.40
N ILE A 468 -19.91 18.23 -20.52
CA ILE A 468 -18.49 18.53 -20.73
C ILE A 468 -18.31 19.35 -22.01
N SER A 469 -18.99 18.96 -23.10
CA SER A 469 -18.92 19.63 -24.40
C SER A 469 -19.43 21.08 -24.34
N GLU A 470 -20.43 21.37 -23.52
CA GLU A 470 -20.95 22.73 -23.32
C GLU A 470 -20.01 23.62 -22.47
N HIS A 471 -19.33 23.03 -21.48
CA HIS A 471 -18.61 23.80 -20.46
C HIS A 471 -17.11 23.93 -20.73
N ILE A 472 -16.47 22.97 -21.39
CA ILE A 472 -15.04 23.02 -21.73
C ILE A 472 -14.65 24.19 -22.66
N PRO A 473 -15.48 24.65 -23.63
CA PRO A 473 -15.13 25.79 -24.48
C PRO A 473 -15.12 27.13 -23.73
N ARG A 474 -15.79 27.21 -22.57
CA ARG A 474 -15.77 28.39 -21.68
C ARG A 474 -14.53 28.46 -20.81
N GLN A 475 -13.61 27.50 -20.95
CA GLN A 475 -12.36 27.41 -20.19
C GLN A 475 -11.17 27.40 -21.15
N ALA A 476 -10.05 27.97 -20.70
CA ALA A 476 -8.76 27.87 -21.39
C ALA A 476 -7.75 27.13 -20.49
N PRO A 477 -7.86 25.80 -20.38
CA PRO A 477 -6.95 24.99 -19.58
C PRO A 477 -5.51 25.04 -20.10
N ILE A 478 -4.55 24.70 -19.26
CA ILE A 478 -3.15 24.61 -19.68
C ILE A 478 -2.97 23.36 -20.55
N GLY A 479 -2.52 23.53 -21.79
CA GLY A 479 -2.28 22.42 -22.70
C GLY A 479 -1.03 21.64 -22.31
N THR A 480 -1.16 20.32 -22.16
CA THR A 480 -0.07 19.36 -21.91
C THR A 480 -0.08 18.27 -22.97
N GLU A 481 1.02 17.50 -23.11
CA GLU A 481 1.05 16.35 -24.03
C GLU A 481 -0.06 15.33 -23.70
N ARG A 482 -0.48 15.26 -22.42
CA ARG A 482 -1.51 14.33 -21.93
C ARG A 482 -2.94 14.77 -22.26
N ASN A 483 -3.26 16.05 -22.13
CA ASN A 483 -4.62 16.56 -22.26
C ASN A 483 -4.91 17.25 -23.60
N PHE A 484 -3.89 17.57 -24.41
CA PHE A 484 -4.06 18.28 -25.67
C PHE A 484 -4.99 17.54 -26.66
N GLN A 485 -4.79 16.23 -26.80
CA GLN A 485 -5.65 15.41 -27.67
C GLN A 485 -7.07 15.27 -27.12
N GLN A 486 -7.26 15.28 -25.79
CA GLN A 486 -8.59 15.24 -25.16
C GLN A 486 -9.34 16.55 -25.37
N LEU A 487 -8.65 17.70 -25.23
CA LEU A 487 -9.25 19.02 -25.36
C LEU A 487 -9.58 19.38 -26.81
N CYS A 488 -8.60 19.20 -27.71
CA CYS A 488 -8.68 19.68 -29.08
C CYS A 488 -8.92 18.57 -30.13
N GLY A 489 -8.68 17.30 -29.80
CA GLY A 489 -8.75 16.18 -30.75
C GLY A 489 -9.86 15.14 -30.50
N ASP A 490 -10.61 15.24 -29.40
CA ASP A 490 -11.65 14.25 -29.07
C ASP A 490 -12.93 14.48 -29.89
N ARG A 491 -13.26 13.51 -30.76
CA ARG A 491 -14.47 13.52 -31.58
C ARG A 491 -15.75 13.49 -30.75
N ALA A 492 -15.70 13.00 -29.50
CA ALA A 492 -16.86 12.98 -28.62
C ALA A 492 -17.32 14.40 -28.21
N LEU A 493 -16.44 15.40 -28.29
CA LEU A 493 -16.75 16.81 -28.06
C LEU A 493 -17.11 17.57 -29.36
N SER A 494 -17.08 16.88 -30.50
CA SER A 494 -17.30 17.46 -31.84
C SER A 494 -18.61 16.96 -32.47
N GLN A 495 -19.54 16.41 -31.69
CA GLN A 495 -20.82 15.95 -32.20
C GLN A 495 -21.61 17.12 -32.81
N GLY A 496 -21.82 17.09 -34.13
CA GLY A 496 -22.58 18.11 -34.87
C GLY A 496 -21.76 19.21 -35.54
N THR A 497 -20.43 19.17 -35.46
CA THR A 497 -19.52 20.10 -36.16
C THR A 497 -18.57 19.34 -37.08
N SER A 498 -18.36 19.81 -38.31
CA SER A 498 -17.51 19.13 -39.29
C SER A 498 -16.03 19.43 -39.17
N ARG A 499 -15.65 20.51 -38.45
CA ARG A 499 -14.24 20.92 -38.24
C ARG A 499 -13.97 21.39 -36.81
N THR A 500 -12.77 21.07 -36.29
CA THR A 500 -12.32 21.48 -34.95
C THR A 500 -10.98 22.23 -35.03
N TYR A 501 -10.95 23.44 -34.47
CA TYR A 501 -9.76 24.27 -34.32
C TYR A 501 -9.35 24.38 -32.85
N CYS A 502 -8.05 24.40 -32.59
CA CYS A 502 -7.46 24.63 -31.28
C CYS A 502 -6.85 26.04 -31.24
N LEU A 503 -7.29 26.88 -30.30
CA LEU A 503 -6.78 28.24 -30.12
C LEU A 503 -5.77 28.29 -28.97
N LEU A 504 -4.48 28.44 -29.31
CA LEU A 504 -3.40 28.56 -28.33
C LEU A 504 -3.26 30.02 -27.88
N LEU A 505 -3.55 30.28 -26.60
CA LEU A 505 -3.34 31.57 -25.93
C LEU A 505 -1.98 31.57 -25.21
N VAL A 506 -1.03 32.35 -25.73
CA VAL A 506 0.36 32.36 -25.24
C VAL A 506 0.54 33.44 -24.17
N ASP A 507 1.12 33.06 -23.03
CA ASP A 507 1.49 33.95 -21.91
C ASP A 507 0.36 34.85 -21.38
N ARG A 508 -0.87 34.34 -21.34
CA ARG A 508 -2.03 35.08 -20.81
C ARG A 508 -2.27 34.81 -19.33
N ASN A 509 -2.38 35.89 -18.56
CA ASN A 509 -2.82 35.83 -17.16
C ASN A 509 -4.36 35.67 -17.07
N ALA A 510 -4.87 35.42 -15.87
CA ALA A 510 -6.30 35.14 -15.65
C ALA A 510 -7.24 36.22 -16.22
N ASP A 511 -6.93 37.50 -16.02
CA ASP A 511 -7.76 38.61 -16.51
C ASP A 511 -7.76 38.72 -18.05
N GLN A 512 -6.58 38.54 -18.65
CA GLN A 512 -6.42 38.55 -20.11
C GLN A 512 -7.11 37.34 -20.75
N THR A 513 -7.02 36.16 -20.13
CA THR A 513 -7.72 34.96 -20.57
C THR A 513 -9.23 35.13 -20.47
N ALA A 514 -9.74 35.67 -19.36
CA ALA A 514 -11.17 35.94 -19.19
C ALA A 514 -11.68 36.95 -20.23
N LYS A 515 -10.89 37.97 -20.56
CA LYS A 515 -11.20 38.90 -21.64
C LYS A 515 -11.26 38.19 -23.00
N ALA A 516 -10.25 37.40 -23.34
CA ALA A 516 -10.20 36.66 -24.60
C ALA A 516 -11.38 35.69 -24.77
N LEU A 517 -11.76 34.98 -23.70
CA LEU A 517 -12.92 34.07 -23.71
C LEU A 517 -14.25 34.81 -23.95
N ARG A 518 -14.44 35.99 -23.34
CA ARG A 518 -15.64 36.83 -23.60
C ARG A 518 -15.71 37.32 -25.04
N GLU A 519 -14.57 37.72 -25.62
CA GLU A 519 -14.51 38.16 -27.02
C GLU A 519 -14.78 36.99 -27.98
N LEU A 520 -14.22 35.81 -27.70
CA LEU A 520 -14.47 34.59 -28.46
C LEU A 520 -15.95 34.17 -28.41
N GLU A 521 -16.58 34.24 -27.23
CA GLU A 521 -18.01 33.96 -27.07
C GLU A 521 -18.89 34.97 -27.83
N SER A 522 -18.52 36.25 -27.81
CA SER A 522 -19.20 37.28 -28.60
C SER A 522 -19.09 37.01 -30.11
N SER A 523 -17.89 36.62 -30.58
CA SER A 523 -17.65 36.25 -31.98
C SER A 523 -18.49 35.05 -32.41
N GLN A 524 -18.55 34.02 -31.58
CA GLN A 524 -19.35 32.82 -31.83
C GLN A 524 -20.84 33.16 -31.97
N LYS A 525 -21.39 33.95 -31.05
CA LYS A 525 -22.81 34.34 -31.06
C LYS A 525 -23.15 35.13 -32.33
N ALA A 526 -22.32 36.09 -32.71
CA ALA A 526 -22.51 36.87 -33.93
C ALA A 526 -22.49 35.99 -35.18
N TYR A 527 -21.49 35.11 -35.32
CA TYR A 527 -21.40 34.17 -36.45
C TYR A 527 -22.59 33.22 -36.53
N TYR A 528 -23.03 32.65 -35.39
CA TYR A 528 -24.19 31.74 -35.39
C TYR A 528 -25.51 32.46 -35.72
N GLN A 529 -25.65 33.73 -35.33
CA GLN A 529 -26.78 34.55 -35.76
C GLN A 529 -26.74 34.79 -37.28
N GLU A 530 -25.59 35.15 -37.84
CA GLU A 530 -25.41 35.32 -39.29
C GLU A 530 -25.74 34.03 -40.07
N VAL A 531 -25.21 32.88 -39.62
CA VAL A 531 -25.51 31.56 -40.21
C VAL A 531 -27.01 31.23 -40.14
N GLN A 532 -27.68 31.55 -39.03
CA GLN A 532 -29.12 31.35 -38.89
C GLN A 532 -29.92 32.29 -39.81
N GLU A 533 -29.49 33.54 -39.97
CA GLU A 533 -30.12 34.49 -40.89
C GLU A 533 -29.97 34.05 -42.36
N ILE A 534 -28.79 33.57 -42.77
CA ILE A 534 -28.54 33.01 -44.11
C ILE A 534 -29.40 31.76 -44.35
N ARG A 535 -29.48 30.85 -43.37
CA ARG A 535 -30.34 29.66 -43.45
C ARG A 535 -31.82 30.02 -43.54
N ASN A 536 -32.27 31.01 -42.77
CA ASN A 536 -33.66 31.49 -42.81
C ASN A 536 -33.98 32.23 -44.12
N ALA A 537 -32.97 32.80 -44.79
CA ALA A 537 -33.09 33.37 -46.13
C ALA A 537 -33.10 32.30 -47.24
N GLY A 538 -32.88 31.02 -46.92
CA GLY A 538 -32.88 29.90 -47.86
C GLY A 538 -31.59 29.76 -48.66
N GLU A 539 -30.50 30.39 -48.22
CA GLU A 539 -29.17 30.30 -48.82
C GLU A 539 -28.31 29.22 -48.13
N ASP A 540 -27.36 28.66 -48.87
CA ASP A 540 -26.40 27.66 -48.35
C ASP A 540 -25.39 28.34 -47.42
N ALA A 541 -25.60 28.21 -46.11
CA ALA A 541 -24.68 28.69 -45.09
C ALA A 541 -23.60 27.65 -44.77
N GLU A 542 -22.39 28.10 -44.43
CA GLU A 542 -21.32 27.21 -43.97
C GLU A 542 -21.72 26.37 -42.74
N GLU A 543 -21.11 25.20 -42.62
CA GLU A 543 -21.34 24.31 -41.49
C GLU A 543 -20.69 24.88 -40.21
N PRO A 544 -21.36 24.78 -39.05
CA PRO A 544 -20.80 25.22 -37.79
C PRO A 544 -19.55 24.40 -37.44
N PHE A 545 -18.51 25.10 -36.98
CA PHE A 545 -17.24 24.52 -36.53
C PHE A 545 -16.95 24.95 -35.09
N ARG A 546 -16.02 24.24 -34.44
CA ARG A 546 -15.66 24.46 -33.03
C ARG A 546 -14.26 25.06 -32.90
N ILE A 547 -14.11 26.00 -31.96
CA ILE A 547 -12.80 26.51 -31.52
C ILE A 547 -12.63 26.17 -30.03
N GLN A 548 -11.62 25.36 -29.67
CA GLN A 548 -11.26 25.07 -28.29
C GLN A 548 -10.04 25.91 -27.86
N PRO A 549 -10.19 26.86 -26.92
CA PRO A 549 -9.05 27.60 -26.38
C PRO A 549 -8.25 26.78 -25.36
N VAL A 550 -6.92 26.92 -25.41
CA VAL A 550 -5.96 26.37 -24.43
C VAL A 550 -4.87 27.40 -24.14
N ARG A 551 -4.26 27.36 -22.96
CA ARG A 551 -3.14 28.24 -22.58
C ARG A 551 -1.81 27.52 -22.72
N VAL A 552 -0.81 28.26 -23.17
CA VAL A 552 0.57 27.78 -23.30
C VAL A 552 1.52 28.86 -22.78
N ALA A 553 2.55 28.47 -22.03
CA ALA A 553 3.62 29.37 -21.63
C ALA A 553 4.69 29.42 -22.74
N SER A 554 5.28 30.58 -23.01
CA SER A 554 6.42 30.70 -23.92
C SER A 554 7.73 30.19 -23.31
N SER A 555 7.79 30.06 -21.99
CA SER A 555 8.95 29.60 -21.24
C SER A 555 8.54 28.81 -20.00
N GLY A 556 9.37 27.84 -19.61
CA GLY A 556 9.14 27.04 -18.40
C GLY A 556 9.44 27.81 -17.12
N SER A 557 8.68 27.52 -16.08
CA SER A 557 8.96 28.05 -14.75
C SER A 557 10.26 27.46 -14.20
N ARG A 558 11.04 28.27 -13.47
CA ARG A 558 12.23 27.79 -12.72
C ARG A 558 11.87 27.10 -11.41
N PHE A 559 10.58 27.02 -11.09
CA PHE A 559 10.06 26.45 -9.87
C PHE A 559 9.22 25.20 -10.19
N PRO A 560 9.44 24.06 -9.50
CA PRO A 560 8.80 22.79 -9.82
C PRO A 560 7.28 22.72 -9.53
N TRP A 561 6.67 23.79 -9.02
CA TRP A 561 5.23 23.87 -8.68
C TRP A 561 4.45 24.85 -9.59
N SER A 562 5.02 25.23 -10.73
CA SER A 562 4.48 26.23 -11.66
C SER A 562 4.43 25.60 -13.05
N PRO A 563 3.50 25.99 -13.95
CA PRO A 563 3.16 25.19 -15.12
C PRO A 563 4.38 24.85 -15.97
N ALA A 564 4.41 23.60 -16.42
CA ALA A 564 5.50 23.05 -17.21
C ALA A 564 5.72 23.90 -18.47
N GLY A 565 6.99 24.09 -18.83
CA GLY A 565 7.35 24.86 -20.02
C GLY A 565 6.84 24.23 -21.30
N PRO A 566 6.78 24.96 -22.41
CA PRO A 566 6.30 24.39 -23.66
C PRO A 566 7.24 23.26 -24.14
N GLY A 567 6.70 22.32 -24.92
CA GLY A 567 7.48 21.24 -25.49
C GLY A 567 8.63 21.77 -26.36
N PRO A 568 9.71 20.99 -26.58
CA PRO A 568 10.93 21.48 -27.25
C PRO A 568 10.69 21.99 -28.68
N SER A 569 9.56 21.61 -29.29
CA SER A 569 9.19 21.96 -30.66
C SER A 569 8.39 23.25 -30.76
N PHE A 570 7.75 23.70 -29.68
CA PHE A 570 6.84 24.84 -29.70
C PHE A 570 7.51 26.18 -30.02
N PRO A 571 8.74 26.50 -29.53
CA PRO A 571 9.38 27.78 -29.87
C PRO A 571 9.58 27.99 -31.37
N ALA A 572 9.85 26.92 -32.13
CA ALA A 572 9.99 26.99 -33.58
C ALA A 572 8.66 27.32 -34.26
N VAL A 573 7.58 26.63 -33.86
CA VAL A 573 6.22 26.87 -34.38
C VAL A 573 5.72 28.26 -34.01
N TRP A 574 5.99 28.71 -32.78
CA TRP A 574 5.61 30.05 -32.34
C TRP A 574 6.39 31.15 -33.06
N ALA A 575 7.66 30.91 -33.40
CA ALA A 575 8.45 31.83 -34.22
C ALA A 575 7.88 31.96 -35.65
N GLU A 576 7.47 30.85 -36.28
CA GLU A 576 6.79 30.87 -37.58
C GLU A 576 5.42 31.59 -37.50
N ALA A 577 4.73 31.48 -36.36
CA ALA A 577 3.52 32.24 -36.05
C ALA A 577 3.79 33.72 -35.67
N SER A 578 4.97 34.27 -36.01
CA SER A 578 5.38 35.65 -35.70
C SER A 578 5.28 36.00 -34.21
N GLN A 579 5.44 34.99 -33.34
CA GLN A 579 5.30 35.12 -31.89
C GLN A 579 3.97 35.74 -31.44
N ALA A 580 2.89 35.44 -32.19
CA ALA A 580 1.57 35.95 -31.88
C ALA A 580 1.07 35.46 -30.52
N TRP A 581 0.31 36.30 -29.84
CA TRP A 581 -0.29 35.99 -28.54
C TRP A 581 -1.43 34.97 -28.65
N ALA A 582 -2.00 34.80 -29.84
CA ALA A 582 -3.04 33.85 -30.17
C ALA A 582 -2.69 33.14 -31.49
N VAL A 583 -2.71 31.80 -31.47
CA VAL A 583 -2.41 30.95 -32.64
C VAL A 583 -3.54 29.95 -32.81
N VAL A 584 -4.13 29.88 -34.01
CA VAL A 584 -5.15 28.90 -34.37
C VAL A 584 -4.47 27.71 -35.03
N LEU A 585 -4.85 26.50 -34.62
CA LEU A 585 -4.38 25.24 -35.19
C LEU A 585 -5.57 24.40 -35.66
N ASP A 586 -5.55 23.99 -36.92
CA ASP A 586 -6.52 23.05 -37.48
C ASP A 586 -6.10 21.62 -37.12
N MET A 587 -6.98 20.90 -36.42
CA MET A 587 -6.67 19.56 -35.92
C MET A 587 -6.76 18.47 -37.01
N GLU A 588 -7.44 18.75 -38.12
CA GLU A 588 -7.61 17.81 -39.23
C GLU A 588 -6.49 17.96 -40.25
N THR A 589 -6.22 19.19 -40.69
CA THR A 589 -5.19 19.48 -41.70
C THR A 589 -3.81 19.74 -41.11
N ARG A 590 -3.71 19.92 -39.78
CA ARG A 590 -2.48 20.29 -39.05
C ARG A 590 -1.86 21.61 -39.50
N LYS A 591 -2.66 22.48 -40.11
CA LYS A 591 -2.24 23.84 -40.49
C LYS A 591 -2.42 24.80 -39.32
N PHE A 592 -1.69 25.91 -39.33
CA PHE A 592 -1.77 26.93 -38.28
C PHE A 592 -1.80 28.35 -38.84
N ALA A 593 -2.34 29.29 -38.06
CA ALA A 593 -2.33 30.71 -38.37
C ALA A 593 -2.17 31.57 -37.12
N ALA A 594 -1.43 32.67 -37.26
CA ALA A 594 -1.30 33.69 -36.25
C ALA A 594 -2.49 34.66 -36.27
N VAL A 595 -3.13 34.88 -35.13
CA VAL A 595 -4.16 35.92 -34.99
C VAL A 595 -3.46 37.26 -34.78
N LYS A 596 -3.42 38.08 -35.84
CA LYS A 596 -2.70 39.37 -35.85
C LYS A 596 -3.47 40.50 -35.16
N THR A 597 -4.77 40.35 -34.99
CA THR A 597 -5.63 41.35 -34.34
C THR A 597 -5.48 41.29 -32.82
N PRO A 598 -5.63 42.42 -32.12
CA PRO A 598 -5.60 42.46 -30.66
C PRO A 598 -6.90 41.97 -30.01
N SER A 599 -7.92 41.63 -30.80
CA SER A 599 -9.24 41.19 -30.34
C SER A 599 -9.71 39.93 -31.07
N LEU A 600 -10.49 39.10 -30.38
CA LEU A 600 -11.08 37.86 -30.89
C LEU A 600 -12.55 38.00 -31.32
N ASN A 601 -13.13 39.21 -31.28
CA ASN A 601 -14.56 39.45 -31.55
C ASN A 601 -15.04 39.04 -32.94
N GLU A 602 -14.13 38.89 -33.91
CA GLU A 602 -14.42 38.52 -35.30
C GLU A 602 -13.70 37.21 -35.70
N LEU A 603 -13.20 36.43 -34.73
CA LEU A 603 -12.40 35.24 -35.02
C LEU A 603 -13.18 34.17 -35.79
N PHE A 604 -14.43 33.89 -35.41
CA PHE A 604 -15.28 32.92 -36.11
C PHE A 604 -15.51 33.35 -37.56
N GLN A 605 -15.88 34.61 -37.79
CA GLN A 605 -16.07 35.17 -39.14
C GLN A 605 -14.77 35.09 -39.95
N SER A 606 -13.62 35.41 -39.34
CA SER A 606 -12.34 35.38 -40.04
C SER A 606 -11.89 33.98 -40.48
N ILE A 607 -12.34 32.93 -39.78
CA ILE A 607 -12.08 31.53 -40.14
C ILE A 607 -13.09 31.06 -41.20
N ALA A 608 -14.37 31.38 -41.02
CA ALA A 608 -15.44 31.02 -41.94
C ALA A 608 -15.21 31.64 -43.34
N TYR A 609 -14.91 32.93 -43.40
CA TYR A 609 -14.71 33.66 -44.66
C TYR A 609 -13.27 33.60 -45.20
N GLU A 610 -12.44 32.71 -44.67
CA GLU A 610 -11.03 32.50 -45.07
C GLU A 610 -10.11 33.75 -44.99
N ASP A 611 -10.48 34.77 -44.20
CA ASP A 611 -9.65 35.94 -43.94
C ASP A 611 -8.36 35.56 -43.17
N LEU A 612 -8.42 34.49 -42.37
CA LEU A 612 -7.29 33.92 -41.66
C LEU A 612 -6.59 32.83 -42.51
N LYS A 613 -5.49 33.18 -43.16
CA LYS A 613 -4.72 32.24 -44.00
C LYS A 613 -3.93 31.24 -43.16
N LEU A 614 -4.35 29.97 -43.19
CA LEU A 614 -3.67 28.83 -42.56
C LEU A 614 -2.48 28.34 -43.41
N SER A 615 -1.30 28.24 -42.80
CA SER A 615 -0.07 27.70 -43.40
C SER A 615 0.22 26.28 -42.90
N GLU A 616 0.84 25.46 -43.75
CA GLU A 616 1.32 24.13 -43.36
C GLU A 616 2.55 24.25 -42.45
N LEU A 617 2.59 23.44 -41.38
CA LEU A 617 3.85 23.14 -40.69
C LEU A 617 4.74 22.33 -41.65
N ASN A 618 6.03 22.64 -41.74
CA ASN A 618 7.01 21.92 -42.57
C ASN A 618 6.80 20.38 -42.54
N GLU A 619 6.88 19.72 -43.70
CA GLU A 619 6.62 18.27 -43.86
C GLU A 619 7.52 17.36 -42.99
N ASP A 620 8.67 17.87 -42.51
CA ASP A 620 9.60 17.21 -41.59
C ASP A 620 9.39 17.58 -40.10
N GLY A 621 8.31 18.30 -39.78
CA GLY A 621 8.02 18.83 -38.44
C GLY A 621 7.72 17.75 -37.40
N PRO A 622 8.06 17.99 -36.12
CA PRO A 622 7.77 17.05 -35.03
C PRO A 622 6.25 16.85 -34.86
N PRO A 623 5.79 15.66 -34.41
CA PRO A 623 4.37 15.41 -34.19
C PRO A 623 3.76 16.42 -33.22
N LEU A 624 2.51 16.84 -33.46
CA LEU A 624 1.77 17.83 -32.65
C LEU A 624 1.80 17.52 -31.14
N SER A 625 1.94 16.25 -30.76
CA SER A 625 2.08 15.82 -29.37
C SER A 625 3.30 16.43 -28.67
N ARG A 626 4.38 16.72 -29.41
CA ARG A 626 5.65 17.30 -28.89
C ARG A 626 5.66 18.83 -28.80
N LEU A 627 4.54 19.50 -29.11
CA LEU A 627 4.38 20.93 -28.89
C LEU A 627 4.17 21.28 -27.42
N PHE A 628 3.70 20.32 -26.61
CA PHE A 628 3.36 20.56 -25.21
C PHE A 628 4.34 19.87 -24.27
N SER A 629 4.41 20.33 -23.03
CA SER A 629 5.16 19.67 -21.96
C SER A 629 4.59 18.28 -21.68
N ASP A 630 5.49 17.33 -21.46
CA ASP A 630 5.19 16.07 -20.80
C ASP A 630 5.19 16.29 -19.27
N PRO A 631 4.05 16.21 -18.57
CA PRO A 631 3.99 16.38 -17.12
C PRO A 631 4.71 15.25 -16.36
N GLU A 632 5.10 14.16 -17.02
CA GLU A 632 5.80 13.00 -16.43
C GLU A 632 7.31 13.01 -16.67
N THR A 633 7.89 14.11 -17.18
CA THR A 633 9.35 14.27 -17.14
C THR A 633 9.83 14.22 -15.69
N THR A 634 10.43 13.09 -15.33
CA THR A 634 10.96 12.87 -13.98
C THR A 634 11.81 14.06 -13.53
N LEU A 635 11.73 14.43 -12.25
CA LEU A 635 12.58 15.45 -11.63
C LEU A 635 14.06 15.22 -11.98
N ARG A 636 14.48 13.95 -12.14
CA ARG A 636 15.82 13.56 -12.60
C ARG A 636 16.16 14.08 -14.00
N ARG A 637 15.22 14.02 -14.95
CA ARG A 637 15.42 14.48 -16.34
C ARG A 637 15.41 16.00 -16.42
N GLU A 638 14.54 16.66 -15.65
CA GLU A 638 14.50 18.12 -15.46
C GLU A 638 15.78 18.66 -14.80
N VAL A 639 16.21 18.06 -13.67
CA VAL A 639 17.45 18.40 -12.98
C VAL A 639 18.65 18.11 -13.87
N SER A 640 18.66 17.00 -14.62
CA SER A 640 19.72 16.70 -15.59
C SER A 640 19.76 17.70 -16.75
N ALA A 641 18.62 18.27 -17.16
CA ALA A 641 18.55 19.31 -18.19
C ALA A 641 19.00 20.68 -17.66
N ILE A 642 18.70 20.99 -16.40
CA ILE A 642 19.18 22.20 -15.73
C ILE A 642 20.71 22.11 -15.51
N LEU A 643 21.20 20.96 -15.03
CA LEU A 643 22.62 20.70 -14.78
C LEU A 643 23.44 20.54 -16.07
N SER A 644 22.82 20.22 -17.20
CA SER A 644 23.51 20.17 -18.51
C SER A 644 23.73 21.54 -19.13
N THR A 645 23.12 22.60 -18.60
CA THR A 645 23.45 23.98 -18.96
C THR A 645 24.67 24.47 -18.19
N SER A 646 25.55 25.23 -18.84
CA SER A 646 26.73 25.82 -18.21
C SER A 646 26.39 26.75 -17.04
N LEU A 647 25.25 27.45 -17.12
CA LEU A 647 24.74 28.30 -16.03
C LEU A 647 24.21 27.48 -14.84
N GLY A 648 23.43 26.42 -15.11
CA GLY A 648 22.89 25.56 -14.06
C GLY A 648 23.96 24.73 -13.35
N ALA A 649 24.97 24.26 -14.08
CA ALA A 649 26.16 23.65 -13.49
C ALA A 649 26.94 24.62 -12.59
N CYS A 650 27.08 25.89 -12.99
CA CYS A 650 27.74 26.92 -12.17
C CYS A 650 26.96 27.24 -10.89
N VAL A 651 25.62 27.32 -10.96
CA VAL A 651 24.76 27.55 -9.78
C VAL A 651 24.80 26.37 -8.82
N ALA A 652 24.74 25.14 -9.33
CA ALA A 652 24.89 23.93 -8.52
C ALA A 652 26.27 23.86 -7.86
N TYR A 653 27.33 24.21 -8.61
CA TYR A 653 28.68 24.30 -8.07
C TYR A 653 28.82 25.37 -6.98
N LEU A 654 28.21 26.54 -7.17
CA LEU A 654 28.16 27.61 -6.16
C LEU A 654 27.39 27.19 -4.91
N LEU A 655 26.25 26.50 -5.06
CA LEU A 655 25.49 25.97 -3.93
C LEU A 655 26.26 24.91 -3.16
N VAL A 656 26.93 23.98 -3.87
CA VAL A 656 27.82 23.00 -3.25
C VAL A 656 29.00 23.70 -2.58
N ALA A 657 29.60 24.70 -3.20
CA ALA A 657 30.68 25.48 -2.62
C ALA A 657 30.24 26.26 -1.39
N ILE A 658 29.01 26.81 -1.36
CA ILE A 658 28.41 27.48 -0.20
C ILE A 658 28.19 26.45 0.92
N VAL A 659 27.60 25.29 0.61
CA VAL A 659 27.39 24.21 1.59
C VAL A 659 28.72 23.69 2.15
N VAL A 660 29.73 23.49 1.29
CA VAL A 660 31.07 23.03 1.67
C VAL A 660 31.84 24.10 2.46
N SER A 661 31.65 25.39 2.15
CA SER A 661 32.32 26.50 2.88
C SER A 661 31.67 26.82 4.22
N ILE A 662 30.41 26.43 4.45
CA ILE A 662 29.77 26.45 5.77
C ILE A 662 30.07 25.16 6.57
N SER A 663 30.56 24.10 5.90
CA SER A 663 30.87 22.79 6.48
C SER A 663 32.09 22.69 7.42
N PRO A 664 33.03 23.65 7.59
CA PRO A 664 34.08 23.51 8.60
C PRO A 664 33.55 23.54 10.06
N ALA A 665 32.29 23.93 10.28
CA ALA A 665 31.63 23.86 11.58
C ALA A 665 30.98 22.48 11.89
N LEU A 666 31.11 21.52 10.98
CA LEU A 666 30.68 20.13 11.15
C LEU A 666 31.87 19.21 10.86
N GLN A 667 32.56 18.77 11.92
CA GLN A 667 33.69 17.85 11.84
C GLN A 667 33.26 16.40 12.21
N PRO A 668 34.02 15.35 11.84
CA PRO A 668 33.74 14.57 10.62
C PRO A 668 33.67 13.05 10.84
N ALA A 669 32.81 12.35 10.09
CA ALA A 669 32.90 10.89 9.91
C ALA A 669 32.28 10.42 8.58
N ALA A 670 32.77 10.86 7.41
CA ALA A 670 32.38 10.24 6.12
C ALA A 670 33.23 10.62 4.88
N CYS A 671 34.56 10.84 4.99
CA CYS A 671 35.40 11.11 3.80
C CYS A 671 36.63 10.19 3.69
N CYS A 672 36.43 8.88 3.76
CA CYS A 672 37.46 7.88 3.43
C CYS A 672 36.94 6.75 2.51
N LEU A 673 36.11 7.05 1.51
CA LEU A 673 35.67 6.06 0.52
C LEU A 673 35.69 6.61 -0.91
N PHE A 674 36.86 6.99 -1.43
CA PHE A 674 37.16 7.02 -2.87
C PHE A 674 38.67 7.13 -3.12
N ALA A 675 39.46 6.19 -2.60
CA ALA A 675 40.81 5.87 -3.08
C ALA A 675 41.35 4.67 -2.27
N GLY A 676 41.37 3.48 -2.85
CA GLY A 676 42.00 2.34 -2.17
C GLY A 676 41.56 0.95 -2.62
N SER A 677 41.27 0.73 -3.90
CA SER A 677 41.11 -0.62 -4.45
C SER A 677 42.43 -1.07 -5.09
N LEU A 678 43.47 -1.32 -4.30
CA LEU A 678 44.65 -2.11 -4.69
C LEU A 678 45.28 -2.78 -3.44
N LEU A 679 45.15 -4.11 -3.39
CA LEU A 679 45.82 -5.12 -2.55
C LEU A 679 45.31 -5.43 -1.11
N PRO A 680 45.42 -6.71 -0.66
CA PRO A 680 44.58 -7.32 0.38
C PRO A 680 45.32 -7.58 1.71
N TRP A 681 44.52 -7.97 2.73
CA TRP A 681 44.92 -8.57 4.01
C TRP A 681 45.50 -7.62 5.08
N LEU A 682 44.76 -7.45 6.19
CA LEU A 682 45.22 -7.41 7.60
C LEU A 682 43.98 -7.23 8.52
N GLY A 683 43.91 -8.02 9.61
CA GLY A 683 42.73 -8.19 10.48
C GLY A 683 42.36 -7.00 11.39
N PRO A 684 41.35 -7.17 12.27
CA PRO A 684 40.71 -6.05 12.98
C PRO A 684 41.60 -5.46 14.10
N ASP A 685 41.68 -4.13 14.13
CA ASP A 685 42.50 -3.32 15.04
C ASP A 685 41.89 -3.16 16.44
N LYS A 686 42.71 -3.42 17.47
CA LYS A 686 42.38 -3.44 18.92
C LYS A 686 42.28 -2.06 19.61
N LYS A 687 42.01 -0.95 18.90
CA LYS A 687 42.13 0.40 19.49
C LYS A 687 40.89 0.94 20.22
N ALA A 688 39.69 0.39 20.01
CA ALA A 688 38.47 0.88 20.67
C ALA A 688 38.34 0.47 22.15
N ALA A 689 38.87 -0.70 22.54
CA ALA A 689 38.68 -1.27 23.88
C ALA A 689 39.40 -0.51 25.03
N CYS A 690 40.33 0.39 24.73
CA CYS A 690 41.20 1.00 25.75
C CYS A 690 40.66 2.30 26.38
N SER A 691 39.75 3.03 25.72
CA SER A 691 39.15 4.25 26.28
C SER A 691 37.95 3.99 27.19
N GLU A 692 37.22 2.89 26.99
CA GLU A 692 35.99 2.56 27.73
C GLU A 692 36.26 1.99 29.14
N GLN A 693 37.32 1.19 29.30
CA GLN A 693 37.77 0.72 30.63
C GLN A 693 38.14 1.88 31.58
N GLN A 694 38.52 3.05 31.04
CA GLN A 694 38.83 4.25 31.84
C GLN A 694 37.58 5.05 32.29
N GLY A 695 36.43 4.89 31.63
CA GLY A 695 35.17 5.54 32.02
C GLY A 695 34.46 4.78 33.14
N CYS A 696 34.39 3.46 33.03
CA CYS A 696 33.77 2.60 34.04
C CYS A 696 34.52 2.61 35.39
N SER A 697 35.85 2.63 35.36
CA SER A 697 36.68 2.73 36.58
C SER A 697 36.49 4.05 37.33
N ARG A 698 36.17 5.14 36.61
CA ARG A 698 35.89 6.46 37.21
C ARG A 698 34.54 6.52 37.93
N LEU A 699 33.47 5.93 37.38
CA LEU A 699 32.16 5.89 38.03
C LEU A 699 32.18 5.01 39.30
N ALA A 700 32.78 3.82 39.21
CA ALA A 700 32.93 2.94 40.36
C ALA A 700 33.80 3.58 41.46
N GLY A 701 34.88 4.28 41.07
CA GLY A 701 35.72 5.05 41.99
C GLY A 701 34.95 6.19 42.69
N TRP A 702 34.21 7.00 41.93
CA TRP A 702 33.38 8.08 42.47
C TRP A 702 32.31 7.56 43.42
N LEU A 703 31.62 6.46 43.07
CA LEU A 703 30.62 5.86 43.95
C LEU A 703 31.22 5.40 45.28
N ARG A 704 32.39 4.75 45.25
CA ARG A 704 33.11 4.33 46.46
C ARG A 704 33.56 5.51 47.31
N GLU A 705 34.07 6.57 46.70
CA GLU A 705 34.45 7.81 47.38
C GLU A 705 33.26 8.44 48.12
N LYS A 706 32.07 8.37 47.52
CA LYS A 706 30.83 8.88 48.10
C LYS A 706 30.14 7.91 49.07
N GLY A 707 30.80 6.81 49.44
CA GLY A 707 30.32 5.86 50.45
C GLY A 707 29.41 4.75 49.92
N GLY A 708 29.32 4.58 48.59
CA GLY A 708 28.60 3.47 47.96
C GLY A 708 29.45 2.23 47.72
N ARG A 709 28.82 1.15 47.26
CA ARG A 709 29.47 -0.13 46.94
C ARG A 709 29.31 -0.44 45.45
N TRP A 710 30.37 -0.97 44.84
CA TRP A 710 30.38 -1.50 43.48
C TRP A 710 31.10 -2.84 43.45
N GLU A 711 30.43 -3.89 42.95
CA GLU A 711 31.00 -5.22 42.79
C GLU A 711 32.09 -5.23 41.69
N ASP A 712 33.29 -5.71 42.02
CA ASP A 712 34.46 -5.67 41.12
C ASP A 712 34.31 -6.49 39.83
N ARG A 713 33.39 -7.45 39.82
CA ARG A 713 33.05 -8.26 38.65
C ARG A 713 32.12 -7.53 37.66
N LEU A 714 31.75 -6.27 37.92
CA LEU A 714 30.90 -5.49 37.03
C LEU A 714 31.69 -4.44 36.26
N HIS A 715 31.35 -4.27 35.00
CA HIS A 715 31.84 -3.19 34.16
C HIS A 715 30.74 -2.68 33.24
N ILE A 716 30.92 -1.47 32.70
CA ILE A 716 30.01 -0.83 31.76
C ILE A 716 30.57 -1.05 30.35
N GLU A 717 29.72 -1.46 29.42
CA GLU A 717 30.04 -1.74 28.02
C GLU A 717 28.98 -1.15 27.10
N GLN A 718 29.35 -0.80 25.87
CA GLN A 718 28.39 -0.45 24.81
C GLN A 718 27.78 -1.71 24.18
N ILE A 719 26.48 -1.88 24.37
CA ILE A 719 25.72 -3.01 23.87
C ILE A 719 24.98 -2.56 22.61
N SER A 720 25.23 -3.28 21.50
CA SER A 720 24.62 -3.00 20.20
C SER A 720 23.10 -2.90 20.31
N GLY A 721 22.53 -1.77 19.91
CA GLY A 721 21.09 -1.50 19.94
C GLY A 721 20.50 -1.12 21.31
N ARG A 722 21.26 -1.23 22.41
CA ARG A 722 20.80 -0.90 23.78
C ARG A 722 21.60 0.24 24.45
N GLY A 723 22.71 0.65 23.84
CA GLY A 723 23.57 1.69 24.41
C GLY A 723 24.43 1.15 25.53
N HIS A 724 24.77 1.99 26.52
CA HIS A 724 25.54 1.50 27.67
C HIS A 724 24.72 0.50 28.49
N GLY A 725 25.35 -0.61 28.88
CA GLY A 725 24.81 -1.60 29.82
C GLY A 725 25.87 -2.06 30.81
N VAL A 726 25.44 -2.72 31.89
CA VAL A 726 26.35 -3.27 32.92
C VAL A 726 26.52 -4.76 32.67
N VAL A 727 27.75 -5.25 32.53
CA VAL A 727 28.08 -6.64 32.19
C VAL A 727 28.93 -7.27 33.28
N ALA A 728 28.66 -8.54 33.57
CA ALA A 728 29.45 -9.33 34.52
C ALA A 728 30.71 -9.90 33.85
N SER A 729 31.89 -9.61 34.37
CA SER A 729 33.16 -10.20 33.93
C SER A 729 33.42 -11.59 34.52
N GLY A 730 32.64 -12.01 35.51
CA GLY A 730 32.71 -13.32 36.15
C GLY A 730 31.33 -13.76 36.66
N THR A 731 31.17 -15.04 36.99
CA THR A 731 29.88 -15.56 37.51
C THR A 731 29.55 -14.97 38.87
N ILE A 732 28.30 -14.53 39.06
CA ILE A 732 27.76 -13.93 40.27
C ILE A 732 26.55 -14.76 40.75
N PRO A 733 26.51 -15.22 42.02
CA PRO A 733 25.40 -15.99 42.57
C PRO A 733 24.12 -15.15 42.73
N ALA A 734 22.98 -15.84 42.80
CA ALA A 734 21.68 -15.24 43.14
C ALA A 734 21.67 -14.66 44.57
N GLY A 735 20.94 -13.57 44.78
CA GLY A 735 20.80 -12.88 46.06
C GLY A 735 21.99 -12.01 46.46
N GLN A 736 22.99 -11.83 45.58
CA GLN A 736 24.16 -11.01 45.87
C GLN A 736 23.86 -9.53 45.62
N THR A 737 24.24 -8.66 46.56
CA THR A 737 24.26 -7.21 46.34
C THR A 737 25.39 -6.83 45.38
N LEU A 738 25.00 -6.26 44.24
CA LEU A 738 25.84 -5.86 43.12
C LEU A 738 26.35 -4.42 43.28
N VAL A 739 25.44 -3.51 43.61
CA VAL A 739 25.71 -2.06 43.75
C VAL A 739 24.90 -1.52 44.91
N GLU A 740 25.47 -0.58 45.68
CA GLU A 740 24.79 0.13 46.77
C GLU A 740 25.01 1.64 46.63
N ILE A 741 23.92 2.40 46.54
CA ILE A 741 23.90 3.84 46.35
C ILE A 741 23.37 4.51 47.63
N PRO A 742 24.19 5.31 48.34
CA PRO A 742 23.73 6.08 49.49
C PRO A 742 22.59 7.04 49.14
N TRP A 743 21.64 7.23 50.06
CA TRP A 743 20.47 8.10 49.82
C TRP A 743 20.84 9.53 49.41
N ALA A 744 21.93 10.07 49.96
CA ALA A 744 22.42 11.40 49.65
C ALA A 744 22.82 11.61 48.18
N LEU A 745 23.05 10.54 47.41
CA LEU A 745 23.37 10.62 45.98
C LEU A 745 22.12 10.49 45.09
N ILE A 746 21.00 10.02 45.63
CA ILE A 746 19.78 9.77 44.87
C ILE A 746 19.07 11.10 44.59
N LEU A 747 18.89 11.42 43.31
CA LEU A 747 18.22 12.63 42.88
C LEU A 747 16.70 12.45 43.01
N SER A 748 16.18 12.75 44.19
CA SER A 748 14.73 12.76 44.50
C SER A 748 14.13 14.16 44.37
N SER A 749 12.80 14.25 44.24
CA SER A 749 12.08 15.53 44.30
C SER A 749 12.42 16.34 45.56
N LYS A 750 12.56 15.65 46.71
CA LYS A 750 12.98 16.28 47.97
C LYS A 750 14.36 16.94 47.85
N LEU A 751 15.36 16.20 47.35
CA LEU A 751 16.71 16.73 47.15
C LEU A 751 16.69 17.93 46.19
N ALA A 752 15.93 17.82 45.11
CA ALA A 752 15.80 18.89 44.13
C ALA A 752 15.16 20.16 44.71
N ARG A 753 14.13 20.04 45.56
CA ARG A 753 13.47 21.19 46.21
C ARG A 753 14.28 21.81 47.35
N GLU A 754 15.19 21.04 47.95
CA GLU A 754 16.08 21.52 49.01
C GLU A 754 17.30 22.26 48.46
N ASP A 755 17.63 22.07 47.17
CA ASP A 755 18.68 22.84 46.46
C ASP A 755 18.36 24.34 46.48
N SER A 756 19.34 25.16 46.83
CA SER A 756 19.13 26.60 47.06
C SER A 756 18.69 27.36 45.80
N ASP A 757 19.26 27.02 44.65
CA ASP A 757 19.00 27.70 43.38
C ASP A 757 17.64 27.28 42.84
N VAL A 758 17.35 25.97 42.88
CA VAL A 758 16.04 25.43 42.49
C VAL A 758 14.93 25.95 43.40
N LYS A 759 15.14 25.96 44.73
CA LYS A 759 14.18 26.51 45.69
C LYS A 759 13.88 27.98 45.44
N SER A 760 14.88 28.76 45.04
CA SER A 760 14.68 30.16 44.69
C SER A 760 13.89 30.32 43.39
N MET A 761 14.17 29.50 42.37
CA MET A 761 13.42 29.46 41.12
C MET A 761 11.94 29.11 41.34
N LEU A 762 11.66 28.07 42.13
CA LEU A 762 10.29 27.63 42.43
C LEU A 762 9.47 28.73 43.09
N ARG A 763 10.07 29.51 44.01
CA ARG A 763 9.43 30.69 44.61
C ARG A 763 9.11 31.77 43.58
N ASP A 764 10.05 32.07 42.69
CA ASP A 764 9.88 33.10 41.66
C ASP A 764 8.81 32.74 40.62
N LEU A 765 8.64 31.44 40.33
CA LEU A 765 7.60 30.92 39.44
C LEU A 765 6.21 30.86 40.08
N ALA A 766 6.11 31.07 41.41
CA ALA A 766 4.91 30.77 42.20
C ALA A 766 4.40 29.33 42.00
N TRP A 767 5.30 28.40 41.67
CA TRP A 767 4.99 26.98 41.65
C TRP A 767 4.86 26.52 43.11
N THR A 768 3.63 26.27 43.56
CA THR A 768 3.32 25.84 44.94
C THR A 768 3.96 24.47 45.25
N ASP A 769 3.85 24.00 46.49
CA ASP A 769 4.29 22.65 46.87
C ASP A 769 3.66 21.54 46.00
N ASP A 770 2.55 21.84 45.31
CA ASP A 770 1.85 20.97 44.35
C ASP A 770 2.51 20.88 42.96
N CYS A 771 3.65 21.53 42.72
CA CYS A 771 4.37 21.35 41.46
C CYS A 771 4.81 19.88 41.29
N SER A 772 4.83 19.36 40.06
CA SER A 772 5.14 17.94 39.84
C SER A 772 6.57 17.62 40.29
N ASP A 773 6.77 16.43 40.87
CA ASP A 773 8.10 15.95 41.30
C ASP A 773 9.13 15.96 40.15
N SER A 774 8.68 15.67 38.93
CA SER A 774 9.49 15.72 37.72
C SER A 774 9.93 17.15 37.38
N SER A 775 9.14 18.19 37.67
CA SER A 775 9.52 19.59 37.46
C SER A 775 10.69 20.03 38.34
N ALA A 776 10.67 19.65 39.62
CA ALA A 776 11.78 19.93 40.54
C ALA A 776 13.08 19.25 40.07
N ILE A 777 13.01 17.97 39.71
CA ILE A 777 14.16 17.20 39.21
C ILE A 777 14.72 17.82 37.91
N ARG A 778 13.86 18.25 36.98
CA ARG A 778 14.28 18.93 35.74
C ARG A 778 15.03 20.23 36.00
N LEU A 779 14.54 21.07 36.92
CA LEU A 779 15.22 22.30 37.31
C LEU A 779 16.59 22.01 37.94
N TRP A 780 16.68 20.98 38.77
CA TRP A 780 17.95 20.55 39.36
C TRP A 780 18.94 20.08 38.28
N LEU A 781 18.50 19.26 37.33
CA LEU A 781 19.33 18.83 36.19
C LEU A 781 19.82 20.02 35.37
N LEU A 782 18.93 20.97 35.06
CA LEU A 782 19.29 22.18 34.31
C LEU A 782 20.38 22.98 35.03
N ARG A 783 20.29 23.08 36.36
CA ARG A 783 21.27 23.80 37.19
C ARG A 783 22.62 23.11 37.27
N HIS A 784 22.64 21.79 37.45
CA HIS A 784 23.88 21.04 37.78
C HIS A 784 24.59 20.45 36.57
N ALA A 785 23.89 20.25 35.45
CA ALA A 785 24.43 19.62 34.24
C ALA A 785 25.74 20.25 33.72
N GLU A 786 25.82 21.57 33.74
CA GLU A 786 26.95 22.35 33.23
C GLU A 786 27.85 22.88 34.35
N ASP A 787 27.51 22.59 35.62
CA ASP A 787 28.28 23.02 36.77
C ASP A 787 29.51 22.12 36.97
N ALA A 788 30.68 22.67 36.66
CA ALA A 788 31.96 21.97 36.84
C ALA A 788 32.24 21.61 38.30
N GLN A 789 31.61 22.29 39.27
CA GLN A 789 31.76 22.05 40.71
C GLN A 789 30.68 21.12 41.27
N SER A 790 29.77 20.61 40.44
CA SER A 790 28.73 19.71 40.92
C SER A 790 29.34 18.44 41.53
N PRO A 791 28.92 18.04 42.76
CA PRO A 791 29.34 16.77 43.35
C PRO A 791 29.00 15.54 42.49
N TRP A 792 28.03 15.70 41.57
CA TRP A 792 27.54 14.69 40.64
C TRP A 792 28.20 14.77 39.26
N ARG A 793 29.18 15.65 39.05
CA ARG A 793 29.82 15.90 37.75
C ARG A 793 30.29 14.62 37.05
N THR A 794 30.88 13.68 37.79
CA THR A 794 31.34 12.39 37.24
C THR A 794 30.19 11.63 36.60
N TRP A 795 29.05 11.50 37.29
CA TRP A 795 27.86 10.86 36.75
C TRP A 795 27.20 11.69 35.63
N LEU A 796 27.00 12.99 35.84
CA LEU A 796 26.38 13.90 34.86
C LEU A 796 27.14 13.93 33.52
N SER A 797 28.47 13.79 33.55
CA SER A 797 29.30 13.73 32.33
C SER A 797 29.08 12.48 31.48
N GLN A 798 28.51 11.43 32.07
CA GLN A 798 28.25 10.15 31.42
C GLN A 798 26.81 10.04 30.92
N LEU A 799 25.93 10.97 31.31
CA LEU A 799 24.61 11.07 30.72
C LEU A 799 24.72 11.39 29.22
N PRO A 800 23.78 10.94 28.39
CA PRO A 800 23.68 11.31 26.98
C PRO A 800 23.81 12.82 26.80
N GLN A 801 24.78 13.31 26.02
CA GLN A 801 24.99 14.76 25.84
C GLN A 801 24.15 15.36 24.72
N ASP A 802 23.87 14.56 23.69
CA ASP A 802 22.97 14.91 22.59
C ASP A 802 21.66 14.12 22.71
N ALA A 803 20.61 14.61 22.05
CA ALA A 803 19.38 13.84 21.88
C ALA A 803 19.62 12.49 21.16
N GLY A 804 20.78 12.23 20.54
CA GLY A 804 21.04 11.03 19.75
C GLY A 804 21.21 9.70 20.51
N ALA A 805 21.45 9.70 21.83
CA ALA A 805 21.68 8.46 22.60
C ALA A 805 20.38 7.90 23.19
N GLY A 806 19.48 7.47 22.30
CA GLY A 806 18.15 6.91 22.61
C GLY A 806 17.02 7.95 22.72
N ALA A 807 17.37 9.21 22.97
CA ALA A 807 16.41 10.32 23.05
C ALA A 807 15.89 10.79 21.68
N SER A 808 16.51 10.39 20.56
CA SER A 808 16.15 10.80 19.20
C SER A 808 14.84 10.15 18.78
N CYS A 809 14.57 8.97 19.34
CA CYS A 809 13.35 8.21 19.16
C CYS A 809 12.26 8.58 20.17
N LEU A 810 12.54 9.43 21.17
CA LEU A 810 11.50 9.88 22.10
C LEU A 810 10.44 10.69 21.34
N PRO A 811 9.14 10.39 21.55
CA PRO A 811 8.08 11.12 20.88
C PRO A 811 8.16 12.65 21.06
N ILE A 812 8.53 13.15 22.23
CA ILE A 812 8.68 14.61 22.45
C ILE A 812 9.77 15.22 21.55
N VAL A 813 10.87 14.51 21.30
CA VAL A 813 11.97 14.96 20.45
C VAL A 813 11.56 14.88 18.98
N LEU A 814 10.88 13.80 18.58
CA LEU A 814 10.31 13.65 17.24
C LEU A 814 9.28 14.74 16.92
N ALA A 815 8.41 15.07 17.88
CA ALA A 815 7.42 16.15 17.76
C ALA A 815 8.11 17.52 17.61
N GLN A 816 9.14 17.80 18.42
CA GLN A 816 9.92 19.04 18.32
C GLN A 816 10.61 19.18 16.96
N ALA A 817 11.06 18.08 16.35
CA ALA A 817 11.68 18.06 15.03
C ALA A 817 10.67 18.16 13.86
N GLY A 818 9.36 18.22 14.15
CA GLY A 818 8.32 18.16 13.12
C GLY A 818 8.34 16.84 12.34
N CYS A 819 8.79 15.75 12.99
CA CYS A 819 8.94 14.47 12.34
C CYS A 819 7.58 13.83 12.06
N ASN A 820 7.36 13.42 10.82
CA ASN A 820 6.12 12.75 10.44
C ASN A 820 5.95 11.40 11.12
N ALA A 821 6.97 10.81 11.75
CA ALA A 821 6.94 9.51 12.44
C ALA A 821 5.73 9.29 13.36
N LEU A 822 5.33 10.33 14.09
CA LEU A 822 4.23 10.22 15.03
C LEU A 822 2.86 10.36 14.36
N ARG A 823 2.79 10.91 13.13
CA ARG A 823 1.53 11.26 12.49
C ARG A 823 0.60 10.03 12.41
N GLY A 824 -0.60 10.19 12.98
CA GLY A 824 -1.64 9.16 13.07
C GLY A 824 -1.54 8.27 14.30
N THR A 825 -0.47 8.33 15.11
CA THR A 825 -0.30 7.49 16.32
C THR A 825 -0.90 8.18 17.57
N PRO A 826 -1.30 7.46 18.64
CA PRO A 826 -1.75 8.12 19.88
C PRO A 826 -0.60 8.85 20.59
N LEU A 827 0.64 8.50 20.25
CA LEU A 827 1.83 9.16 20.72
C LEU A 827 1.96 10.58 20.15
N GLN A 828 1.37 10.88 18.99
CA GLN A 828 1.39 12.22 18.41
C GLN A 828 0.80 13.24 19.38
N ARG A 829 -0.47 13.06 19.75
CA ARG A 829 -1.18 14.02 20.61
C ARG A 829 -0.51 14.13 21.98
N ARG A 830 -0.06 13.01 22.55
CA ARG A 830 0.65 13.03 23.84
C ARG A 830 2.00 13.75 23.75
N ALA A 831 2.75 13.53 22.68
CA ALA A 831 4.02 14.22 22.45
C ALA A 831 3.81 15.71 22.20
N ASP A 832 2.80 16.08 21.42
CA ASP A 832 2.45 17.47 21.13
C ASP A 832 2.01 18.21 22.42
N LEU A 833 1.17 17.57 23.25
CA LEU A 833 0.74 18.14 24.55
C LEU A 833 1.91 18.27 25.52
N LEU A 834 2.77 17.24 25.62
CA LEU A 834 3.96 17.31 26.47
C LEU A 834 4.92 18.41 25.97
N LEU A 835 5.12 18.51 24.65
CA LEU A 835 5.96 19.53 24.05
C LEU A 835 5.38 20.94 24.27
N GLN A 836 4.08 21.11 24.14
CA GLN A 836 3.38 22.36 24.44
C GLN A 836 3.57 22.73 25.92
N SER A 837 3.34 21.79 26.84
CA SER A 837 3.53 22.00 28.28
C SER A 837 4.97 22.41 28.61
N VAL A 838 5.97 21.73 28.02
CA VAL A 838 7.40 22.06 28.19
C VAL A 838 7.74 23.44 27.64
N ARG A 839 7.11 23.86 26.52
CA ARG A 839 7.26 25.21 25.95
C ARG A 839 6.64 26.29 26.83
N GLU A 840 5.46 26.03 27.39
CA GLU A 840 4.76 26.95 28.30
C GLU A 840 5.57 27.12 29.61
N GLU A 841 6.08 26.02 30.16
CA GLU A 841 7.00 26.06 31.30
C GLU A 841 8.27 26.87 30.97
N TRP A 842 8.86 26.66 29.79
CA TRP A 842 10.03 27.45 29.37
C TRP A 842 9.69 28.94 29.18
N ALA A 843 8.53 29.27 28.63
CA ALA A 843 8.08 30.65 28.48
C ALA A 843 7.90 31.36 29.84
N ALA A 844 7.58 30.61 30.90
CA ALA A 844 7.57 31.13 32.28
C ALA A 844 8.97 31.27 32.90
N LEU A 845 9.92 30.41 32.51
CA LEU A 845 11.32 30.45 32.97
C LEU A 845 12.15 31.55 32.28
N GLU A 846 11.92 31.78 30.99
CA GLU A 846 12.68 32.70 30.14
C GLU A 846 12.84 34.11 30.74
N PRO A 847 11.77 34.77 31.26
CA PRO A 847 11.88 36.10 31.86
C PRO A 847 12.70 36.11 33.16
N LEU A 848 12.88 34.96 33.81
CA LEU A 848 13.60 34.83 35.07
C LEU A 848 15.12 34.68 34.87
N ARG A 849 15.61 34.53 33.62
CA ARG A 849 17.04 34.38 33.31
C ARG A 849 17.92 35.49 33.91
N ALA A 850 17.41 36.72 33.95
CA ALA A 850 18.16 37.83 34.54
C ALA A 850 18.43 37.66 36.05
N ARG A 851 17.51 37.00 36.76
CA ARG A 851 17.63 36.69 38.21
C ARG A 851 18.32 35.36 38.46
N HIS A 852 18.27 34.44 37.49
CA HIS A 852 18.85 33.10 37.54
C HIS A 852 19.74 32.86 36.32
N PRO A 853 20.99 33.37 36.31
CA PRO A 853 21.88 33.31 35.14
C PRO A 853 22.28 31.90 34.70
N TRP A 854 22.08 30.89 35.56
CA TRP A 854 22.32 29.49 35.26
C TRP A 854 21.27 28.87 34.32
N LEU A 855 20.17 29.58 34.01
CA LEU A 855 19.21 29.17 32.98
C LEU A 855 19.86 29.19 31.59
N ALA A 856 20.29 28.01 31.13
CA ALA A 856 21.06 27.85 29.89
C ALA A 856 20.24 28.11 28.62
N SER A 857 19.41 27.15 28.18
CA SER A 857 18.66 27.25 26.92
C SER A 857 17.42 26.34 26.90
N TYR A 858 16.51 26.62 25.98
CA TYR A 858 15.34 25.76 25.74
C TYR A 858 15.75 24.35 25.32
N GLN A 859 16.82 24.22 24.53
CA GLN A 859 17.37 22.93 24.12
C GLN A 859 17.85 22.12 25.33
N ARG A 860 18.51 22.78 26.30
CA ARG A 860 18.93 22.13 27.54
C ARG A 860 17.74 21.78 28.42
N TRP A 861 16.68 22.59 28.42
CA TRP A 861 15.43 22.27 29.11
C TRP A 861 14.75 21.03 28.53
N LEU A 862 14.67 20.92 27.20
CA LEU A 862 14.16 19.75 26.51
C LEU A 862 15.02 18.50 26.78
N TRP A 863 16.35 18.67 26.85
CA TRP A 863 17.26 17.61 27.27
C TRP A 863 16.97 17.14 28.70
N CYS A 864 16.75 18.05 29.65
CA CYS A 864 16.38 17.69 31.02
C CYS A 864 15.08 16.89 31.05
N GLN A 865 14.07 17.27 30.25
CA GLN A 865 12.85 16.49 30.11
C GLN A 865 13.13 15.09 29.59
N ALA A 866 13.96 14.93 28.56
CA ALA A 866 14.30 13.62 28.00
C ALA A 866 15.02 12.73 29.03
N ILE A 867 15.96 13.30 29.79
CA ILE A 867 16.66 12.59 30.88
C ILE A 867 15.68 12.15 31.97
N VAL A 868 14.79 13.03 32.42
CA VAL A 868 13.80 12.65 33.44
C VAL A 868 12.86 11.57 32.91
N SER A 869 12.35 11.69 31.68
CA SER A 869 11.50 10.64 31.09
C SER A 869 12.19 9.27 31.06
N THR A 870 13.46 9.23 30.65
CA THR A 870 14.18 7.98 30.35
C THR A 870 14.88 7.35 31.56
N ARG A 871 15.22 8.12 32.59
CA ARG A 871 16.10 7.68 33.70
C ARG A 871 15.48 7.83 35.09
N SER A 872 14.34 8.51 35.22
CA SER A 872 13.63 8.55 36.49
C SER A 872 12.75 7.32 36.66
N GLY A 873 12.58 6.90 37.90
CA GLY A 873 11.71 5.79 38.27
C GLY A 873 11.15 6.00 39.66
N THR A 874 10.34 5.06 40.11
CA THR A 874 9.80 5.07 41.46
C THR A 874 10.52 4.01 42.28
N LEU A 875 11.24 4.44 43.32
CA LEU A 875 11.94 3.57 44.23
C LEU A 875 10.99 3.13 45.35
N PRO A 876 10.62 1.83 45.43
CA PRO A 876 9.88 1.32 46.57
C PRO A 876 10.77 1.34 47.82
N MET A 877 10.22 1.82 48.93
CA MET A 877 10.93 1.96 50.21
C MET A 877 10.52 0.85 51.17
N GLU A 878 11.47 -0.02 51.50
CA GLU A 878 11.29 -1.12 52.44
C GLU A 878 10.70 -0.62 53.77
N GLY A 879 9.60 -1.23 54.21
CA GLY A 879 8.90 -0.88 55.45
C GLY A 879 7.99 0.35 55.38
N THR A 880 7.79 0.95 54.20
CA THR A 880 6.82 2.05 54.03
C THR A 880 5.96 1.85 52.78
N GLU A 881 4.72 2.34 52.81
CA GLU A 881 3.83 2.33 51.64
C GLU A 881 4.14 3.48 50.65
N LYS A 882 5.08 4.38 50.98
CA LYS A 882 5.42 5.54 50.16
C LYS A 882 6.58 5.21 49.22
N ALA A 883 6.30 5.24 47.93
CA ALA A 883 7.32 5.11 46.89
C ALA A 883 7.85 6.50 46.49
N VAL A 884 9.14 6.62 46.17
CA VAL A 884 9.79 7.92 45.90
C VAL A 884 10.16 8.03 44.43
N HIS A 885 9.71 9.09 43.75
CA HIS A 885 10.13 9.39 42.39
C HIS A 885 11.53 10.00 42.37
N CYS A 886 12.47 9.36 41.67
CA CYS A 886 13.88 9.75 41.67
C CYS A 886 14.66 9.21 40.47
N ILE A 887 15.85 9.78 40.24
CA ILE A 887 16.90 9.18 39.42
C ILE A 887 17.97 8.63 40.38
N ILE A 888 18.38 7.38 40.17
CA ILE A 888 19.41 6.72 40.97
C ILE A 888 20.70 6.66 40.14
N PRO A 889 21.68 7.54 40.39
CA PRO A 889 22.93 7.54 39.63
C PRO A 889 23.58 6.16 39.60
N VAL A 890 24.19 5.83 38.48
CA VAL A 890 24.86 4.55 38.20
C VAL A 890 23.88 3.41 37.91
N LEU A 891 22.78 3.29 38.67
CA LEU A 891 21.75 2.28 38.39
C LEU A 891 20.90 2.64 37.15
N ASP A 892 20.91 3.90 36.74
CA ASP A 892 20.28 4.40 35.51
C ASP A 892 21.00 3.96 34.21
N PHE A 893 22.05 3.13 34.31
CA PHE A 893 22.74 2.48 33.17
C PHE A 893 22.29 1.03 32.93
N LEU A 894 21.46 0.47 33.81
CA LEU A 894 20.97 -0.90 33.68
C LEU A 894 19.86 -0.95 32.64
N ASN A 895 19.97 -1.80 31.63
CA ASN A 895 18.93 -1.93 30.63
C ASN A 895 17.75 -2.79 31.10
N HIS A 896 16.65 -2.68 30.36
CA HIS A 896 15.42 -3.40 30.63
C HIS A 896 15.42 -4.84 30.10
N SER A 897 14.85 -5.77 30.87
CA SER A 897 14.39 -7.09 30.40
C SER A 897 13.03 -7.45 30.98
N ALA A 898 12.23 -8.19 30.22
CA ALA A 898 11.00 -8.84 30.70
C ALA A 898 11.31 -10.01 31.65
N GLU A 899 12.50 -10.60 31.50
CA GLU A 899 13.07 -11.63 32.38
C GLU A 899 14.33 -11.03 33.05
N PRO A 900 14.16 -10.20 34.08
CA PRO A 900 15.28 -9.52 34.73
C PRO A 900 16.06 -10.47 35.64
N ASN A 901 17.38 -10.35 35.60
CA ASN A 901 18.29 -11.13 36.43
C ASN A 901 18.79 -10.36 37.67
N ALA A 902 18.31 -9.11 37.84
CA ALA A 902 18.53 -8.28 39.01
C ALA A 902 17.32 -7.38 39.32
N CYS A 903 17.23 -6.89 40.55
CA CYS A 903 16.20 -5.94 41.00
C CYS A 903 16.78 -4.85 41.90
N ILE A 904 16.09 -3.69 41.97
CA ILE A 904 16.47 -2.57 42.82
C ILE A 904 15.60 -2.56 44.08
N VAL A 905 16.23 -2.50 45.25
CA VAL A 905 15.57 -2.44 46.56
C VAL A 905 16.04 -1.19 47.28
N GLY A 906 15.10 -0.35 47.73
CA GLY A 906 15.41 0.84 48.50
C GLY A 906 15.07 0.69 49.98
N ASN A 907 15.86 1.32 50.84
CA ASN A 907 15.52 1.59 52.23
C ASN A 907 15.79 3.08 52.55
N PRO A 908 15.45 3.58 53.76
CA PRO A 908 15.63 5.00 54.10
C PRO A 908 17.07 5.54 54.03
N THR A 909 18.08 4.66 53.90
CA THR A 909 19.51 5.02 53.92
C THR A 909 20.22 4.80 52.59
N CYS A 910 19.77 3.86 51.75
CA CYS A 910 20.39 3.53 50.46
C CYS A 910 19.45 2.81 49.50
N ALA A 911 19.84 2.75 48.22
CA ALA A 911 19.28 1.86 47.21
C ALA A 911 20.30 0.79 46.83
N LYS A 912 19.85 -0.46 46.67
CA LYS A 912 20.68 -1.62 46.36
C LYS A 912 20.22 -2.28 45.08
N LEU A 913 21.17 -2.68 44.24
CA LEU A 913 20.95 -3.61 43.14
C LEU A 913 21.30 -5.02 43.63
N VAL A 914 20.38 -5.96 43.50
CA VAL A 914 20.55 -7.35 43.97
C VAL A 914 20.27 -8.32 42.84
N SER A 915 21.12 -9.33 42.64
CA SER A 915 20.86 -10.40 41.67
C SER A 915 19.68 -11.26 42.10
N THR A 916 18.77 -11.57 41.19
CA THR A 916 17.63 -12.47 41.44
C THR A 916 17.95 -13.91 41.07
N GLU A 917 18.91 -14.10 40.15
CA GLU A 917 19.39 -15.40 39.69
C GLU A 917 20.92 -15.40 39.51
N VAL A 918 21.48 -16.51 39.03
CA VAL A 918 22.91 -16.62 38.75
C VAL A 918 23.24 -15.92 37.45
N ILE A 919 24.11 -14.90 37.50
CA ILE A 919 24.58 -14.14 36.33
C ILE A 919 25.94 -14.68 35.92
N LYS A 920 26.08 -15.23 34.71
CA LYS A 920 27.32 -15.80 34.19
C LYS A 920 28.25 -14.70 33.65
N ALA A 921 29.54 -15.02 33.54
CA ALA A 921 30.50 -14.17 32.85
C ALA A 921 30.04 -13.86 31.41
N GLY A 922 30.14 -12.60 31.00
CA GLY A 922 29.67 -12.08 29.72
C GLY A 922 28.17 -11.76 29.65
N GLN A 923 27.39 -12.05 30.69
CA GLN A 923 25.96 -11.68 30.71
C GLN A 923 25.76 -10.24 31.19
N GLU A 924 24.81 -9.56 30.55
CA GLU A 924 24.31 -8.25 30.97
C GLU A 924 23.48 -8.37 32.26
N VAL A 925 23.63 -7.41 33.15
CA VAL A 925 22.80 -7.21 34.34
C VAL A 925 21.58 -6.39 33.94
N LEU A 926 20.41 -7.02 33.97
CA LEU A 926 19.16 -6.49 33.44
C LEU A 926 18.13 -6.35 34.57
N ILE A 927 17.41 -5.24 34.56
CA ILE A 927 16.33 -4.95 35.51
C ILE A 927 14.98 -4.83 34.80
N SER A 928 13.88 -4.90 35.57
CA SER A 928 12.58 -4.51 35.03
C SER A 928 12.36 -3.02 35.27
N TYR A 929 12.00 -2.28 34.20
CA TYR A 929 11.56 -0.89 34.31
C TYR A 929 10.09 -0.79 34.76
N GLY A 930 9.42 -1.94 34.93
CA GLY A 930 7.99 -2.07 35.20
C GLY A 930 7.23 -2.71 34.05
N GLY A 931 5.98 -3.09 34.32
CA GLY A 931 5.07 -3.63 33.31
C GLY A 931 4.45 -2.52 32.47
N HIS A 932 5.23 -1.97 31.53
CA HIS A 932 4.77 -0.94 30.60
C HIS A 932 4.34 -1.56 29.26
N SER A 933 3.39 -0.94 28.59
CA SER A 933 3.07 -1.26 27.20
C SER A 933 4.19 -0.82 26.26
N ALA A 934 4.23 -1.36 25.05
CA ALA A 934 5.16 -0.92 24.01
C ALA A 934 5.09 0.60 23.75
N GLU A 935 3.88 1.17 23.74
CA GLU A 935 3.70 2.62 23.60
C GLU A 935 4.29 3.41 24.78
N GLN A 936 4.09 2.93 26.01
CA GLN A 936 4.64 3.56 27.20
C GLN A 936 6.16 3.43 27.24
N PHE A 937 6.69 2.28 26.81
CA PHE A 937 8.14 2.09 26.70
C PHE A 937 8.76 3.09 25.75
N LEU A 938 8.17 3.29 24.58
CA LEU A 938 8.68 4.27 23.64
C LEU A 938 8.45 5.71 24.13
N PHE A 939 7.28 6.02 24.68
CA PHE A 939 6.97 7.37 25.15
C PHE A 939 7.88 7.81 26.31
N ALA A 940 8.13 6.94 27.28
CA ALA A 940 8.93 7.24 28.46
C ALA A 940 10.43 7.03 28.19
N PHE A 941 10.82 5.93 27.54
CA PHE A 941 12.22 5.51 27.47
C PHE A 941 12.85 5.58 26.07
N GLY A 942 12.06 5.80 25.01
CA GLY A 942 12.59 5.98 23.66
C GLY A 942 13.02 4.69 22.95
N PHE A 943 12.63 3.52 23.46
CA PHE A 943 12.89 2.22 22.83
C PHE A 943 11.69 1.28 22.92
N LEU A 944 11.69 0.22 22.12
CA LEU A 944 10.74 -0.89 22.20
C LEU A 944 11.47 -2.14 22.71
N PRO A 945 10.98 -2.84 23.75
CA PRO A 945 11.60 -4.08 24.22
C PRO A 945 11.63 -5.16 23.13
N GLU A 946 12.65 -6.03 23.13
CA GLU A 946 12.70 -7.17 22.21
C GLU A 946 11.49 -8.11 22.45
N GLY A 947 10.86 -8.57 21.37
CA GLY A 947 9.64 -9.38 21.46
C GLY A 947 8.41 -8.63 21.96
N SER A 948 8.48 -7.31 22.16
CA SER A 948 7.31 -6.50 22.54
C SER A 948 6.24 -6.60 21.46
N VAL A 949 5.19 -7.33 21.78
CA VAL A 949 3.99 -7.38 20.97
C VAL A 949 3.30 -6.06 21.24
N ALA A 950 3.38 -5.10 20.31
CA ALA A 950 2.83 -3.77 20.56
C ALA A 950 1.38 -3.83 21.08
N ASP A 951 1.11 -3.18 22.20
CA ASP A 951 -0.22 -2.98 22.76
C ASP A 951 -0.77 -1.66 22.23
N VAL A 952 -2.06 -1.63 21.90
CA VAL A 952 -2.73 -0.45 21.37
C VAL A 952 -3.51 0.20 22.51
N ALA A 953 -3.08 1.38 22.93
CA ALA A 953 -3.91 2.28 23.70
C ALA A 953 -4.83 3.02 22.74
N VAL A 954 -6.09 3.16 23.13
CA VAL A 954 -7.12 3.80 22.31
C VAL A 954 -7.50 5.11 22.97
N PRO A 955 -7.23 6.27 22.36
CA PRO A 955 -7.63 7.55 22.91
C PRO A 955 -9.13 7.73 22.68
N LEU A 956 -9.94 7.30 23.64
CA LEU A 956 -11.34 7.67 23.71
C LEU A 956 -11.45 9.08 24.34
N ALA A 957 -12.18 9.99 23.68
CA ALA A 957 -12.55 11.26 24.29
C ALA A 957 -13.67 10.98 25.30
N LEU A 958 -13.33 11.04 26.59
CA LEU A 958 -14.23 10.62 27.67
C LEU A 958 -14.90 11.81 28.34
N THR A 959 -16.19 11.69 28.67
CA THR A 959 -16.89 12.62 29.58
C THR A 959 -16.42 12.47 31.03
N GLU A 960 -16.79 13.40 31.91
CA GLU A 960 -16.36 13.38 33.32
C GLU A 960 -16.90 12.16 34.10
N ALA A 961 -18.03 11.58 33.66
CA ALA A 961 -18.63 10.37 34.21
C ALA A 961 -17.83 9.11 33.83
N SER A 962 -17.52 8.94 32.55
CA SER A 962 -16.71 7.82 32.05
C SER A 962 -15.23 7.94 32.48
N ALA A 963 -14.70 9.16 32.66
CA ALA A 963 -13.39 9.38 33.28
C ALA A 963 -13.35 8.91 34.75
N ARG A 964 -14.42 9.16 35.52
CA ARG A 964 -14.57 8.61 36.89
C ARG A 964 -14.67 7.09 36.87
N LYS A 965 -15.50 6.52 36.00
CA LYS A 965 -15.65 5.06 35.86
C LYS A 965 -14.35 4.38 35.43
N ARG A 966 -13.59 5.03 34.54
CA ARG A 966 -12.24 4.60 34.14
C ARG A 966 -11.30 4.57 35.34
N SER A 967 -11.29 5.62 36.16
CA SER A 967 -10.46 5.66 37.37
C SER A 967 -10.89 4.62 38.41
N GLU A 968 -12.17 4.27 38.49
CA GLU A 968 -12.72 3.22 39.36
C GLU A 968 -12.31 1.81 38.89
N LEU A 969 -12.44 1.53 37.58
CA LEU A 969 -12.21 0.19 37.00
C LEU A 969 -10.72 -0.11 36.73
N LEU A 970 -9.90 0.90 36.46
CA LEU A 970 -8.51 0.75 36.02
C LEU A 970 -7.49 1.40 36.97
N GLY A 971 -7.92 2.22 37.93
CA GLY A 971 -7.03 3.00 38.79
C GLY A 971 -6.53 4.29 38.13
N ALA A 972 -6.15 5.27 38.95
CA ALA A 972 -5.70 6.58 38.48
C ALA A 972 -4.43 6.46 37.62
N GLY A 973 -4.46 7.03 36.41
CA GLY A 973 -3.32 7.10 35.50
C GLY A 973 -3.06 5.86 34.63
N GLN A 974 -3.79 4.76 34.82
CA GLN A 974 -3.63 3.57 33.98
C GLN A 974 -4.40 3.68 32.65
N VAL A 975 -3.88 3.02 31.61
CA VAL A 975 -4.47 2.93 30.28
C VAL A 975 -4.93 1.49 30.08
N PRO A 976 -6.19 1.24 29.66
CA PRO A 976 -6.64 -0.13 29.45
C PRO A 976 -5.86 -0.77 28.31
N CYS A 977 -5.20 -1.89 28.60
CA CYS A 977 -4.51 -2.72 27.61
C CYS A 977 -5.43 -3.87 27.20
N LEU A 978 -5.81 -3.95 25.92
CA LEU A 978 -6.73 -4.95 25.38
C LEU A 978 -6.28 -6.42 25.52
N ARG A 979 -5.09 -6.68 26.09
CA ARG A 979 -4.62 -8.03 26.43
C ARG A 979 -4.96 -8.52 27.83
N ASP A 980 -5.31 -7.64 28.76
CA ASP A 980 -5.87 -8.10 30.04
C ASP A 980 -7.22 -8.76 29.72
N GLU A 981 -7.43 -10.00 30.19
CA GLU A 981 -8.63 -10.80 29.92
C GLU A 981 -9.92 -10.04 30.27
N ASN A 982 -9.84 -9.10 31.23
CA ASN A 982 -10.96 -8.25 31.64
C ASN A 982 -10.88 -6.81 31.10
N ALA A 983 -9.86 -6.43 30.34
CA ALA A 983 -9.71 -5.05 29.88
C ALA A 983 -10.74 -4.65 28.85
N LEU A 984 -11.16 -5.55 27.96
CA LEU A 984 -12.24 -5.28 27.02
C LEU A 984 -13.54 -4.96 27.78
N GLU A 985 -13.90 -5.77 28.78
CA GLU A 985 -15.07 -5.52 29.63
C GLU A 985 -14.96 -4.21 30.42
N LYS A 986 -13.79 -3.88 30.96
CA LYS A 986 -13.55 -2.59 31.61
C LYS A 986 -13.72 -1.42 30.61
N LEU A 987 -13.24 -1.57 29.38
CA LEU A 987 -13.36 -0.57 28.30
C LEU A 987 -14.82 -0.38 27.87
N LEU A 988 -15.56 -1.47 27.73
CA LEU A 988 -16.99 -1.47 27.43
C LEU A 988 -17.79 -0.83 28.59
N GLY A 989 -17.42 -1.12 29.84
CA GLY A 989 -18.00 -0.49 31.03
C GLY A 989 -17.72 1.01 31.12
N VAL A 990 -16.54 1.46 30.68
CA VAL A 990 -16.24 2.90 30.56
C VAL A 990 -17.06 3.55 29.45
N LEU A 991 -17.17 2.90 28.29
CA LEU A 991 -17.96 3.41 27.16
C LEU A 991 -19.46 3.46 27.46
N ALA A 992 -20.00 2.49 28.22
CA ALA A 992 -21.40 2.44 28.57
C ALA A 992 -21.88 3.63 29.44
N GLU A 993 -20.95 4.31 30.11
CA GLU A 993 -21.22 5.54 30.88
C GLU A 993 -21.23 6.80 30.02
N GLU A 994 -20.83 6.72 28.74
CA GLU A 994 -20.98 7.85 27.83
C GLU A 994 -22.47 8.11 27.55
N PRO A 995 -22.91 9.39 27.52
CA PRO A 995 -24.31 9.73 27.27
C PRO A 995 -24.87 9.13 25.97
N GLU A 996 -24.01 9.00 24.95
CA GLU A 996 -24.35 8.44 23.63
C GLU A 996 -24.50 6.91 23.63
N PHE A 997 -23.98 6.22 24.64
CA PHE A 997 -24.03 4.76 24.74
C PHE A 997 -24.80 4.24 25.97
N GLN A 998 -25.44 5.12 26.74
CA GLN A 998 -26.30 4.70 27.85
C GLN A 998 -27.40 3.73 27.37
N GLY A 999 -27.45 2.55 27.99
CA GLY A 999 -28.41 1.49 27.63
C GLY A 999 -28.08 0.74 26.34
N CYS A 1000 -26.94 1.01 25.69
CA CYS A 1000 -26.49 0.24 24.54
C CYS A 1000 -26.09 -1.17 24.93
N SER A 1001 -26.40 -2.13 24.06
CA SER A 1001 -25.97 -3.51 24.24
C SER A 1001 -24.45 -3.62 24.11
N ARG A 1002 -23.87 -4.63 24.78
CA ARG A 1002 -22.46 -5.01 24.67
C ARG A 1002 -22.00 -5.10 23.21
N TRP A 1003 -22.86 -5.63 22.34
CA TRP A 1003 -22.61 -5.75 20.91
C TRP A 1003 -22.40 -4.41 20.21
N ARG A 1004 -23.26 -3.41 20.48
CA ARG A 1004 -23.18 -2.08 19.86
C ARG A 1004 -21.93 -1.32 20.29
N LEU A 1005 -21.51 -1.52 21.54
CA LEU A 1005 -20.24 -1.00 22.06
C LEU A 1005 -19.01 -1.64 21.39
N LEU A 1006 -19.06 -2.95 21.10
CA LEU A 1006 -18.00 -3.66 20.35
C LEU A 1006 -17.93 -3.22 18.87
N GLU A 1007 -19.07 -3.00 18.22
CA GLU A 1007 -19.11 -2.47 16.85
C GLU A 1007 -18.50 -1.08 16.76
N TYR A 1008 -18.80 -0.21 17.74
CA TYR A 1008 -18.19 1.12 17.83
C TYR A 1008 -16.67 1.05 17.99
N LEU A 1009 -16.16 0.20 18.90
CA LEU A 1009 -14.72 -0.01 19.06
C LEU A 1009 -14.06 -0.54 17.79
N LEU A 1010 -14.69 -1.47 17.08
CA LEU A 1010 -14.19 -2.00 15.80
C LEU A 1010 -14.14 -0.91 14.72
N ALA A 1011 -15.17 -0.08 14.62
CA ALA A 1011 -15.23 1.04 13.68
C ALA A 1011 -14.14 2.08 13.98
N LEU A 1012 -13.93 2.39 15.26
CA LEU A 1012 -12.90 3.33 15.71
C LEU A 1012 -11.49 2.83 15.36
N PHE A 1013 -11.18 1.54 15.56
CA PHE A 1013 -9.89 0.96 15.15
C PHE A 1013 -9.70 0.93 13.63
N LYS A 1014 -10.76 0.68 12.85
CA LYS A 1014 -10.70 0.71 11.39
C LYS A 1014 -10.46 2.13 10.86
N ALA A 1015 -11.14 3.13 11.43
CA ALA A 1015 -10.92 4.52 11.08
C ALA A 1015 -9.48 4.93 11.38
N TRP A 1016 -8.98 4.56 12.56
CA TRP A 1016 -7.62 4.87 12.97
C TRP A 1016 -6.55 4.22 12.11
N HIS A 1017 -6.72 2.95 11.73
CA HIS A 1017 -5.83 2.23 10.82
C HIS A 1017 -5.70 2.94 9.46
N ARG A 1018 -6.78 3.55 8.94
CA ARG A 1018 -6.75 4.29 7.67
C ARG A 1018 -5.91 5.57 7.76
N GLU A 1019 -5.94 6.27 8.90
CA GLU A 1019 -5.14 7.49 9.10
C GLU A 1019 -3.64 7.22 9.28
N LEU A 1020 -3.27 6.02 9.75
CA LEU A 1020 -1.89 5.59 9.98
C LEU A 1020 -1.17 5.10 8.71
N ALA A 1021 -1.89 4.84 7.61
CA ALA A 1021 -1.31 4.38 6.34
C ALA A 1021 -0.59 5.54 5.61
N PRO A 1022 0.73 5.45 5.35
CA PRO A 1022 1.48 6.57 4.78
C PRO A 1022 1.25 6.71 3.26
N PRO A 1023 1.35 7.94 2.71
CA PRO A 1023 1.58 8.16 1.29
C PRO A 1023 2.99 7.64 0.90
N LEU A 1024 3.12 7.11 -0.31
CA LEU A 1024 4.27 6.37 -0.87
C LEU A 1024 5.68 7.03 -0.78
N PHE A 1025 5.84 8.24 -0.24
CA PHE A 1025 7.10 9.01 -0.30
C PHE A 1025 7.82 9.26 1.05
N THR A 1026 7.34 8.75 2.19
CA THR A 1026 8.05 8.91 3.47
C THR A 1026 9.24 7.95 3.71
N PHE A 1027 9.55 7.06 2.77
CA PHE A 1027 10.46 5.92 2.91
C PHE A 1027 11.96 6.23 3.14
N TRP A 1028 12.41 7.48 3.02
CA TRP A 1028 13.86 7.74 2.88
C TRP A 1028 14.50 8.63 3.95
N ARG A 1029 13.81 8.92 5.06
CA ARG A 1029 14.32 9.94 6.00
C ARG A 1029 14.61 9.51 7.45
N TYR A 1030 13.99 8.48 8.01
CA TYR A 1030 14.24 8.08 9.41
C TYR A 1030 13.90 6.59 9.66
N PRO A 1031 14.89 5.67 9.64
CA PRO A 1031 14.67 4.23 9.80
C PRO A 1031 14.03 3.84 11.15
N GLU A 1032 14.34 4.55 12.24
CA GLU A 1032 13.78 4.22 13.57
C GLU A 1032 12.29 4.61 13.71
N ALA A 1033 11.85 5.64 12.97
CA ALA A 1033 10.47 6.13 12.96
C ALA A 1033 9.49 5.19 12.23
N GLU A 1034 9.98 4.46 11.23
CA GLU A 1034 9.18 3.51 10.45
C GLU A 1034 8.90 2.23 11.24
N SER A 1035 9.92 1.75 11.98
CA SER A 1035 9.77 0.62 12.91
C SER A 1035 8.62 0.85 13.90
N LEU A 1036 8.54 2.05 14.48
CA LEU A 1036 7.49 2.39 15.43
C LEU A 1036 6.08 2.30 14.84
N ARG A 1037 5.87 2.87 13.65
CA ARG A 1037 4.57 2.88 12.96
C ARG A 1037 4.15 1.49 12.51
N CYS A 1038 5.09 0.70 12.00
CA CYS A 1038 4.85 -0.68 11.60
C CYS A 1038 4.49 -1.56 12.82
N CYS A 1039 5.19 -1.40 13.95
CA CYS A 1039 4.83 -2.05 15.20
C CYS A 1039 3.41 -1.65 15.66
N TYR A 1040 3.06 -0.38 15.50
CA TYR A 1040 1.75 0.16 15.85
C TYR A 1040 0.60 -0.41 14.99
N ALA A 1041 0.76 -0.38 13.67
CA ALA A 1041 -0.22 -0.91 12.74
C ALA A 1041 -0.46 -2.42 12.95
N ALA A 1042 0.61 -3.18 13.18
CA ALA A 1042 0.52 -4.61 13.47
C ALA A 1042 -0.25 -4.90 14.78
N ALA A 1043 -0.12 -4.04 15.79
CA ALA A 1043 -0.85 -4.15 17.04
C ALA A 1043 -2.35 -3.87 16.88
N VAL A 1044 -2.70 -2.82 16.14
CA VAL A 1044 -4.10 -2.45 15.84
C VAL A 1044 -4.79 -3.59 15.09
N MET A 1045 -4.10 -4.18 14.10
CA MET A 1045 -4.64 -5.30 13.33
C MET A 1045 -4.89 -6.55 14.17
N ARG A 1046 -4.02 -6.87 15.14
CA ARG A 1046 -4.24 -8.00 16.05
C ARG A 1046 -5.46 -7.79 16.96
N ASN A 1047 -5.63 -6.59 17.52
CA ASN A 1047 -6.80 -6.29 18.37
C ASN A 1047 -8.10 -6.23 17.56
N LEU A 1048 -8.05 -5.71 16.33
CA LEU A 1048 -9.17 -5.79 15.37
C LEU A 1048 -9.59 -7.24 15.12
N GLN A 1049 -8.62 -8.14 14.92
CA GLN A 1049 -8.89 -9.57 14.70
C GLN A 1049 -9.51 -10.23 15.93
N ALA A 1050 -9.07 -9.88 17.15
CA ALA A 1050 -9.64 -10.39 18.39
C ALA A 1050 -11.11 -9.95 18.59
N VAL A 1051 -11.39 -8.65 18.45
CA VAL A 1051 -12.76 -8.10 18.52
C VAL A 1051 -13.65 -8.70 17.42
N GLN A 1052 -13.11 -8.86 16.20
CA GLN A 1052 -13.85 -9.45 15.08
C GLN A 1052 -14.13 -10.95 15.30
N ALA A 1053 -13.21 -11.70 15.90
CA ALA A 1053 -13.41 -13.10 16.26
C ALA A 1053 -14.50 -13.25 17.33
N GLU A 1054 -14.51 -12.37 18.32
CA GLU A 1054 -15.54 -12.35 19.36
C GLU A 1054 -16.92 -12.01 18.80
N LEU A 1055 -17.01 -10.98 17.96
CA LEU A 1055 -18.23 -10.65 17.20
C LEU A 1055 -18.70 -11.85 16.36
N SER A 1056 -17.78 -12.66 15.83
CA SER A 1056 -18.11 -13.83 15.01
C SER A 1056 -18.54 -15.06 15.81
N SER A 1057 -18.21 -15.13 17.11
CA SER A 1057 -18.46 -16.28 17.99
C SER A 1057 -19.78 -16.26 18.76
N GLN A 1058 -20.48 -15.13 18.84
CA GLN A 1058 -21.75 -15.04 19.58
C GLN A 1058 -22.97 -15.51 18.77
N PRO A 1059 -23.92 -16.24 19.39
CA PRO A 1059 -25.13 -16.71 18.72
C PRO A 1059 -26.03 -15.57 18.28
N ALA A 1060 -26.72 -15.76 17.15
CA ALA A 1060 -27.54 -14.74 16.46
C ALA A 1060 -28.66 -14.12 17.31
N SER A 1061 -29.01 -14.69 18.47
CA SER A 1061 -30.06 -14.21 19.37
C SER A 1061 -29.74 -12.88 20.08
N GLY A 1062 -28.50 -12.39 20.03
CA GLY A 1062 -28.13 -11.06 20.54
C GLY A 1062 -28.30 -9.91 19.53
N LYS A 1063 -28.65 -10.22 18.26
CA LYS A 1063 -28.82 -9.22 17.18
C LYS A 1063 -30.22 -8.62 17.10
N GLU A 1064 -31.17 -9.17 17.86
CA GLU A 1064 -32.54 -8.67 17.92
C GLU A 1064 -32.71 -7.67 19.05
N GLY A 1065 -32.51 -6.40 18.71
CA GLY A 1065 -32.84 -5.30 19.59
C GLY A 1065 -32.04 -4.07 19.20
N LEU A 1066 -32.52 -3.35 18.20
CA LEU A 1066 -32.57 -1.88 18.10
C LEU A 1066 -32.91 -1.47 16.66
N SER A 1067 -34.21 -1.31 16.45
CA SER A 1067 -34.78 -0.39 15.46
C SER A 1067 -34.39 1.05 15.74
#